data_AF-A0A4Q7VQ36-F1
#
_entry.id   AF-A0A4Q7VQ36-F1
#
_cell.length_a   1.000
_cell.length_b   1.000
_cell.length_c   1.000
_cell.angle_alpha   90.00
_cell.angle_beta   90.00
_cell.angle_gamma   90.00
#
_symmetry.space_group_name_H-M   'P 1'
#
loop_
_entity.id
_entity.type
_entity.pdbx_description
1 polymer ?
#
loop_
_entity_poly.entity_id
_entity_poly.type
_entity_poly.pdbx_seq_one_letter_code
_entity_poly.pdbx_strand_id
1 'polypeptide(L)'
;MKYFVGIDLGTTNSAICSYDGSEARIWKSPEQNDVTPSAIYIDRRGNKYVGKRAYDFAPHSPDNSATLFKRLMGTSTPIQFSAIKQSKTPEECSAEVLKVLFGYLPEEIRNDPDTGTVITVPAAFNQMQKDATMQAASMAGLGKVALMQEPVAAVMSVMHARNSDGIFLIYDLGGGTLDVAIAENIGGRVNLLSHGGIAMCGGRDFDRVLLDSVVRPWLHEQFDLPEDFSVNPTFKSLIRLATWATERAKIELSARESTVISLSETEARVRDLNGTEIYIDIPLQRDIYDRLISERVDESIVATRKAIDSAGLSSHDVERIVFVGGPTNYKPLRDKIAFELGILGSIDVNPMTAVAQGASLFAESIDWSTQSRSRKGSRGQISLGSKLALSFNYIARTSDENASIAVQLTNTVEQGLEFQIDSIDTGWTSGRLTLKSGVTTKVFLTKAGENTFKVSVYDSIGRPISLEQDQIVITRTAATVEAIPASHSIGVEVLSKLGGRPVIEYLVRAGDSLPKKGKLVFKAAESLKARDAGSLNLKIWEGDIRDPISDNRAIGVLKISGSDFDDGVIPAGADLICDFELLDSGNLVLEVSVPCIGSTFHSEKNFYSTDDTRLDYSTAAALVIDEGKRTLTRIGEINAAIDSPKLHEARQKLESVVSLDPEETETEKSQEAMEKILAARILLDEVRMEHLSEIQQIDLNGIVVLFDEHVRQHAQQSEEATFDSQVRLVQKSIGEKNDDFERQLDRLKKMSFEILWRQDWFVVARFKWLISAPHRFSNQQRFNELVQMGMKFVREDDIKCLREVLAQLSTIQIGGGAEQAMTDVTNIITG
;
A
#
# COMPACT_ATOMS: atom_id res chain seq x y z
N MET A 1 12.46 22.90 -14.33
CA MET A 1 11.13 22.32 -14.60
C MET A 1 10.11 23.44 -14.55
N LYS A 2 9.24 23.56 -15.54
CA LYS A 2 8.23 24.63 -15.60
C LYS A 2 6.87 24.20 -15.02
N TYR A 3 6.56 22.92 -15.05
CA TYR A 3 5.26 22.39 -14.62
C TYR A 3 5.41 21.13 -13.76
N PHE A 4 4.57 21.06 -12.74
CA PHE A 4 4.44 19.93 -11.82
C PHE A 4 3.01 19.40 -11.91
N VAL A 5 2.86 18.10 -12.13
CA VAL A 5 1.54 17.47 -12.32
C VAL A 5 1.21 16.63 -11.10
N GLY A 6 -0.02 16.72 -10.64
CA GLY A 6 -0.59 15.89 -9.58
C GLY A 6 -1.78 15.12 -10.13
N ILE A 7 -1.76 13.79 -9.97
CA ILE A 7 -2.86 12.90 -10.35
C ILE A 7 -3.39 12.25 -9.08
N ASP A 8 -4.66 12.48 -8.81
CA ASP A 8 -5.42 11.62 -7.91
C ASP A 8 -5.96 10.44 -8.71
N LEU A 9 -5.36 9.26 -8.56
CA LEU A 9 -5.82 8.04 -9.21
C LEU A 9 -6.76 7.32 -8.25
N GLY A 10 -8.01 7.74 -8.13
CA GLY A 10 -8.94 7.15 -7.15
C GLY A 10 -9.64 5.87 -7.62
N THR A 11 -10.23 5.14 -6.68
CA THR A 11 -10.95 3.87 -6.93
C THR A 11 -12.19 4.07 -7.81
N THR A 12 -12.94 5.15 -7.57
CA THR A 12 -14.17 5.48 -8.29
C THR A 12 -13.98 6.62 -9.27
N ASN A 13 -13.26 7.67 -8.86
CA ASN A 13 -13.01 8.86 -9.66
C ASN A 13 -11.54 9.22 -9.57
N SER A 14 -11.01 9.82 -10.63
CA SER A 14 -9.66 10.33 -10.69
C SER A 14 -9.66 11.81 -11.12
N ALA A 15 -8.64 12.55 -10.72
CA ALA A 15 -8.49 13.96 -11.05
C ALA A 15 -7.04 14.28 -11.44
N ILE A 16 -6.83 15.34 -12.23
CA ILE A 16 -5.51 15.80 -12.62
C ILE A 16 -5.37 17.32 -12.46
N CYS A 17 -4.24 17.72 -11.90
CA CYS A 17 -3.87 19.09 -11.61
C CYS A 17 -2.48 19.40 -12.17
N SER A 18 -2.25 20.64 -12.62
CA SER A 18 -0.91 21.17 -12.87
C SER A 18 -0.62 22.35 -11.94
N TYR A 19 0.63 22.49 -11.53
CA TYR A 19 1.16 23.60 -10.75
C TYR A 19 2.39 24.18 -11.45
N ASP A 20 2.44 25.50 -11.63
CA ASP A 20 3.53 26.20 -12.32
C ASP A 20 4.55 26.87 -11.38
N GLY A 21 4.43 26.61 -10.08
CA GLY A 21 5.21 27.29 -9.03
C GLY A 21 4.47 28.45 -8.36
N SER A 22 3.32 28.86 -8.90
CA SER A 22 2.48 29.91 -8.34
C SER A 22 1.00 29.53 -8.25
N GLU A 23 0.41 29.04 -9.34
CA GLU A 23 -1.01 28.70 -9.41
C GLU A 23 -1.21 27.21 -9.71
N ALA A 24 -2.14 26.60 -8.97
CA ALA A 24 -2.59 25.23 -9.22
C ALA A 24 -3.89 25.23 -10.05
N ARG A 25 -3.93 24.44 -11.11
CA ARG A 25 -5.07 24.36 -12.04
C ARG A 25 -5.57 22.92 -12.17
N ILE A 26 -6.84 22.71 -11.90
CA ILE A 26 -7.55 21.45 -12.20
C ILE A 26 -7.92 21.41 -13.68
N TRP A 27 -7.71 20.26 -14.32
CA TRP A 27 -8.05 20.02 -15.72
C TRP A 27 -9.32 19.18 -15.84
N LYS A 28 -10.31 19.74 -16.54
CA LYS A 28 -11.62 19.10 -16.71
C LYS A 28 -11.60 18.06 -17.82
N SER A 29 -12.46 17.06 -17.71
CA SER A 29 -12.75 16.14 -18.81
C SER A 29 -13.38 16.88 -20.01
N PRO A 30 -13.40 16.29 -21.22
CA PRO A 30 -14.11 16.86 -22.37
C PRO A 30 -15.58 17.20 -22.08
N GLU A 31 -16.22 16.44 -21.19
CA GLU A 31 -17.60 16.64 -20.68
C GLU A 31 -17.70 17.73 -19.59
N GLN A 32 -16.64 18.49 -19.33
CA GLN A 32 -16.58 19.59 -18.34
C GLN A 32 -16.69 19.16 -16.87
N ASN A 33 -16.35 17.91 -16.55
CA ASN A 33 -16.28 17.43 -15.18
C ASN A 33 -14.89 17.67 -14.58
N ASP A 34 -14.82 18.06 -13.31
CA ASP A 34 -13.55 18.24 -12.59
C ASP A 34 -12.85 16.90 -12.24
N VAL A 35 -13.60 15.80 -12.33
CA VAL A 35 -13.11 14.44 -12.11
C VAL A 35 -13.59 13.50 -13.22
N THR A 36 -12.82 12.44 -13.45
CA THR A 36 -13.10 11.40 -14.44
C THR A 36 -13.32 10.07 -13.73
N PRO A 37 -14.46 9.38 -13.94
CA PRO A 37 -14.68 8.05 -13.38
C PRO A 37 -13.60 7.06 -13.81
N SER A 38 -13.10 6.28 -12.85
CA SER A 38 -12.12 5.19 -13.07
C SER A 38 -12.83 3.97 -13.66
N ALA A 39 -13.32 4.12 -14.89
CA ALA A 39 -14.12 3.12 -15.59
C ALA A 39 -13.64 2.97 -17.04
N ILE A 40 -13.66 1.73 -17.54
CA ILE A 40 -13.34 1.38 -18.93
C ILE A 40 -14.47 0.53 -19.47
N TYR A 41 -14.91 0.80 -20.70
CA TYR A 41 -15.87 -0.01 -21.43
C TYR A 41 -15.32 -0.29 -22.82
N ILE A 42 -15.37 -1.54 -23.26
CA ILE A 42 -15.01 -1.89 -24.63
C ILE A 42 -16.23 -2.52 -25.32
N ASP A 43 -16.68 -1.88 -26.41
CA ASP A 43 -17.82 -2.40 -27.14
C ASP A 43 -17.46 -3.67 -27.95
N ARG A 44 -18.49 -4.33 -28.50
CA ARG A 44 -18.32 -5.56 -29.30
C ARG A 44 -17.53 -5.34 -30.60
N ARG A 45 -17.30 -4.09 -31.02
CA ARG A 45 -16.53 -3.73 -32.21
C ARG A 45 -15.06 -3.42 -31.86
N GLY A 46 -14.71 -3.44 -30.57
CA GLY A 46 -13.38 -3.09 -30.07
C GLY A 46 -13.18 -1.61 -29.83
N ASN A 47 -14.22 -0.76 -29.88
CA ASN A 47 -14.07 0.64 -29.50
C ASN A 47 -13.99 0.75 -27.98
N LYS A 48 -12.91 1.38 -27.51
CA LYS A 48 -12.64 1.59 -26.09
C LYS A 48 -13.10 2.97 -25.64
N TYR A 49 -13.83 3.01 -24.54
CA TYR A 49 -14.27 4.20 -23.84
C TYR A 49 -13.70 4.19 -22.43
N VAL A 50 -13.34 5.35 -21.91
CA VAL A 50 -12.81 5.53 -20.56
C VAL A 50 -13.49 6.75 -19.95
N GLY A 51 -13.69 6.77 -18.62
CA GLY A 51 -14.32 7.90 -17.94
C GLY A 51 -15.84 7.80 -17.88
N LYS A 52 -16.52 8.95 -17.96
CA LYS A 52 -17.97 9.07 -17.73
C LYS A 52 -18.79 8.15 -18.64
N ARG A 53 -18.47 8.12 -19.94
CA ARG A 53 -19.15 7.22 -20.89
C ARG A 53 -19.02 5.76 -20.49
N ALA A 54 -17.82 5.32 -20.10
CA ALA A 54 -17.60 3.95 -19.67
C ALA A 54 -18.39 3.61 -18.39
N TYR A 55 -18.40 4.53 -17.42
CA TYR A 55 -19.17 4.38 -16.19
C TYR A 55 -20.67 4.24 -16.46
N ASP A 56 -21.24 5.05 -17.37
CA ASP A 56 -22.67 4.98 -17.71
C ASP A 56 -23.06 3.68 -18.45
N PHE A 57 -22.13 3.08 -19.21
CA PHE A 57 -22.33 1.80 -19.89
C PHE A 57 -22.09 0.58 -18.99
N ALA A 58 -21.30 0.71 -17.92
CA ALA A 58 -20.90 -0.42 -17.09
C ALA A 58 -22.09 -1.24 -16.49
N PRO A 59 -23.16 -0.62 -15.97
CA PRO A 59 -24.35 -1.35 -15.51
C PRO A 59 -25.05 -2.14 -16.61
N HIS A 60 -25.00 -1.66 -17.86
CA HIS A 60 -25.65 -2.29 -19.00
C HIS A 60 -24.80 -3.39 -19.65
N SER A 61 -23.49 -3.36 -19.46
CA SER A 61 -22.54 -4.31 -20.07
C SER A 61 -21.39 -4.64 -19.11
N PRO A 62 -21.68 -5.29 -17.97
CA PRO A 62 -20.68 -5.56 -16.93
C PRO A 62 -19.52 -6.42 -17.44
N ASP A 63 -19.78 -7.45 -18.25
CA ASP A 63 -18.76 -8.37 -18.77
C ASP A 63 -17.80 -7.74 -19.79
N ASN A 64 -18.03 -6.47 -20.13
CA ASN A 64 -17.20 -5.69 -21.05
C ASN A 64 -16.76 -4.35 -20.43
N SER A 65 -16.86 -4.26 -19.10
CA SER A 65 -16.55 -3.04 -18.36
C SER A 65 -15.63 -3.36 -17.19
N ALA A 66 -14.62 -2.53 -17.02
CA ALA A 66 -13.77 -2.53 -15.85
C ALA A 66 -14.15 -1.34 -14.97
N THR A 67 -14.52 -1.60 -13.71
CA THR A 67 -14.74 -0.59 -12.68
C THR A 67 -14.07 -1.07 -11.39
N LEU A 68 -13.73 -0.15 -10.48
CA LEU A 68 -13.15 -0.46 -9.16
C LEU A 68 -11.84 -1.27 -9.21
N PHE A 69 -11.20 -1.36 -10.36
CA PHE A 69 -9.99 -2.17 -10.56
C PHE A 69 -8.79 -1.69 -9.76
N LYS A 70 -8.79 -0.45 -9.22
CA LYS A 70 -7.77 0.02 -8.26
C LYS A 70 -7.68 -0.91 -7.04
N ARG A 71 -8.79 -1.56 -6.64
CA ARG A 71 -8.82 -2.54 -5.54
C ARG A 71 -7.95 -3.76 -5.82
N LEU A 72 -7.84 -4.15 -7.09
CA LEU A 72 -7.09 -5.32 -7.54
C LEU A 72 -5.63 -5.00 -7.88
N MET A 73 -5.17 -3.75 -7.67
CA MET A 73 -3.76 -3.39 -7.91
C MET A 73 -2.83 -4.27 -7.07
N GLY A 74 -1.71 -4.69 -7.65
CA GLY A 74 -0.76 -5.58 -6.98
C GLY A 74 -1.26 -7.03 -6.85
N THR A 75 -2.29 -7.42 -7.59
CA THR A 75 -2.77 -8.81 -7.70
C THR A 75 -2.53 -9.33 -9.12
N SER A 76 -2.68 -10.64 -9.34
CA SER A 76 -2.62 -11.24 -10.68
C SER A 76 -4.01 -11.41 -11.30
N THR A 77 -5.06 -10.85 -10.68
CA THR A 77 -6.45 -11.05 -11.11
C THR A 77 -6.75 -10.38 -12.46
N PRO A 78 -7.12 -11.16 -13.49
CA PRO A 78 -7.41 -10.61 -14.80
C PRO A 78 -8.80 -9.99 -14.86
N ILE A 79 -8.91 -8.83 -15.52
CA ILE A 79 -10.18 -8.18 -15.83
C ILE A 79 -10.59 -8.56 -17.25
N GLN A 80 -11.73 -9.24 -17.37
CA GLN A 80 -12.19 -9.81 -18.63
C GLN A 80 -13.06 -8.83 -19.43
N PHE A 81 -12.84 -8.78 -20.74
CA PHE A 81 -13.67 -8.10 -21.72
C PHE A 81 -14.22 -9.14 -22.71
N SER A 82 -15.30 -9.82 -22.31
CA SER A 82 -15.77 -11.06 -22.95
C SER A 82 -16.14 -10.91 -24.42
N ALA A 83 -16.69 -9.76 -24.83
CA ALA A 83 -17.12 -9.51 -26.20
C ALA A 83 -15.97 -9.53 -27.21
N ILE A 84 -14.76 -9.17 -26.76
CA ILE A 84 -13.56 -9.13 -27.60
C ILE A 84 -12.56 -10.25 -27.26
N LYS A 85 -12.89 -11.11 -26.28
CA LYS A 85 -12.03 -12.19 -25.78
C LYS A 85 -10.64 -11.70 -25.38
N GLN A 86 -10.58 -10.56 -24.70
CA GLN A 86 -9.35 -10.01 -24.16
C GLN A 86 -9.46 -9.89 -22.64
N SER A 87 -8.32 -10.04 -21.98
CA SER A 87 -8.17 -9.72 -20.56
C SER A 87 -7.15 -8.60 -20.41
N LYS A 88 -7.30 -7.81 -19.35
CA LYS A 88 -6.31 -6.81 -18.93
C LYS A 88 -5.95 -6.98 -17.47
N THR A 89 -4.73 -6.61 -17.09
CA THR A 89 -4.37 -6.51 -15.68
C THR A 89 -4.93 -5.22 -15.06
N PRO A 90 -5.06 -5.14 -13.73
CA PRO A 90 -5.44 -3.91 -13.03
C PRO A 90 -4.51 -2.73 -13.35
N GLU A 91 -3.21 -2.98 -13.54
CA GLU A 91 -2.22 -1.99 -13.94
C GLU A 91 -2.45 -1.48 -15.36
N GLU A 92 -2.77 -2.37 -16.30
CA GLU A 92 -3.14 -1.97 -17.67
C GLU A 92 -4.41 -1.12 -17.67
N CYS A 93 -5.42 -1.46 -16.88
CA CYS A 93 -6.62 -0.65 -16.73
C CYS A 93 -6.30 0.73 -16.13
N SER A 94 -5.49 0.78 -15.08
CA SER A 94 -5.04 2.04 -14.47
C SER A 94 -4.23 2.88 -15.45
N ALA A 95 -3.39 2.26 -16.27
CA ALA A 95 -2.63 2.94 -17.32
C ALA A 95 -3.54 3.62 -18.36
N GLU A 96 -4.68 3.02 -18.71
CA GLU A 96 -5.65 3.63 -19.63
C GLU A 96 -6.30 4.89 -19.03
N VAL A 97 -6.61 4.87 -17.73
CA VAL A 97 -7.11 6.06 -17.02
C VAL A 97 -6.04 7.14 -16.96
N LEU A 98 -4.81 6.79 -16.60
CA LEU A 98 -3.67 7.71 -16.55
C LEU A 98 -3.42 8.37 -17.90
N LYS A 99 -3.45 7.62 -19.01
CA LYS A 99 -3.32 8.17 -20.38
C LYS A 99 -4.40 9.20 -20.68
N VAL A 100 -5.64 8.93 -20.28
CA VAL A 100 -6.77 9.83 -20.52
C VAL A 100 -6.64 11.11 -19.70
N LEU A 101 -6.32 10.99 -18.40
CA LEU A 101 -6.08 12.15 -17.52
C LEU A 101 -4.93 13.01 -18.05
N PHE A 102 -3.79 12.40 -18.37
CA PHE A 102 -2.63 13.12 -18.89
C PHE A 102 -2.93 13.76 -20.26
N GLY A 103 -3.83 13.17 -21.04
CA GLY A 103 -4.35 13.74 -22.28
C GLY A 103 -5.19 15.01 -22.10
N TYR A 104 -5.66 15.33 -20.90
CA TYR A 104 -6.36 16.59 -20.62
C TYR A 104 -5.42 17.77 -20.45
N LEU A 105 -4.13 17.52 -20.22
CA LEU A 105 -3.11 18.56 -20.12
C LEU A 105 -2.86 19.21 -21.50
N PRO A 106 -2.53 20.51 -21.55
CA PRO A 106 -2.04 21.16 -22.76
C PRO A 106 -0.80 20.47 -23.31
N GLU A 107 -0.62 20.55 -24.63
CA GLU A 107 0.54 19.95 -25.30
C GLU A 107 1.87 20.45 -24.76
N GLU A 108 1.94 21.72 -24.36
CA GLU A 108 3.14 22.33 -23.75
C GLU A 108 3.53 21.73 -22.40
N ILE A 109 2.58 21.22 -21.62
CA ILE A 109 2.86 20.54 -20.35
C ILE A 109 3.15 19.06 -20.61
N ARG A 110 2.31 18.43 -21.45
CA ARG A 110 2.37 17.00 -21.74
C ARG A 110 3.68 16.57 -22.42
N ASN A 111 4.19 17.41 -23.32
CA ASN A 111 5.38 17.10 -24.14
C ASN A 111 6.67 17.67 -23.55
N ASP A 112 6.62 18.35 -22.39
CA ASP A 112 7.82 18.85 -21.72
C ASP A 112 8.56 17.68 -21.04
N PRO A 113 9.80 17.36 -21.43
CA PRO A 113 10.59 16.28 -20.82
C PRO A 113 10.92 16.53 -19.35
N ASP A 114 10.74 17.77 -18.90
CA ASP A 114 10.94 18.22 -17.53
C ASP A 114 9.63 18.34 -16.73
N THR A 115 8.52 17.75 -17.19
CA THR A 115 7.32 17.61 -16.38
C THR A 115 7.50 16.50 -15.33
N GLY A 116 7.47 16.88 -14.05
CA GLY A 116 7.42 15.95 -12.92
C GLY A 116 5.98 15.63 -12.53
N THR A 117 5.63 14.35 -12.37
CA THR A 117 4.27 13.89 -12.08
C THR A 117 4.21 13.14 -10.76
N VAL A 118 3.38 13.58 -9.82
CA VAL A 118 3.05 12.82 -8.61
C VAL A 118 1.70 12.14 -8.77
N ILE A 119 1.64 10.85 -8.47
CA ILE A 119 0.40 10.06 -8.44
C ILE A 119 0.10 9.71 -6.99
N THR A 120 -1.13 9.91 -6.54
CA THR A 120 -1.50 9.61 -5.16
C THR A 120 -1.86 8.14 -4.95
N VAL A 121 -1.58 7.66 -3.74
CA VAL A 121 -1.94 6.33 -3.25
C VAL A 121 -2.52 6.43 -1.83
N PRO A 122 -3.46 5.54 -1.44
CA PRO A 122 -3.94 5.48 -0.06
C PRO A 122 -2.81 5.22 0.93
N ALA A 123 -2.92 5.74 2.16
CA ALA A 123 -1.90 5.53 3.19
C ALA A 123 -1.73 4.05 3.58
N ALA A 124 -2.81 3.26 3.47
CA ALA A 124 -2.84 1.83 3.75
C ALA A 124 -2.37 0.94 2.58
N PHE A 125 -1.96 1.51 1.43
CA PHE A 125 -1.42 0.70 0.34
C PHE A 125 -0.13 0.00 0.76
N ASN A 126 -0.07 -1.32 0.50
CA ASN A 126 1.14 -2.11 0.66
C ASN A 126 2.14 -1.87 -0.49
N GLN A 127 3.34 -2.45 -0.39
CA GLN A 127 4.37 -2.31 -1.43
C GLN A 127 3.89 -2.77 -2.82
N MET A 128 3.24 -3.93 -2.91
CA MET A 128 2.83 -4.52 -4.19
C MET A 128 1.86 -3.59 -4.93
N GLN A 129 0.94 -2.94 -4.21
CA GLN A 129 -0.01 -1.98 -4.76
C GLN A 129 0.68 -0.68 -5.23
N LYS A 130 1.69 -0.21 -4.49
CA LYS A 130 2.49 0.96 -4.86
C LYS A 130 3.31 0.70 -6.12
N ASP A 131 3.96 -0.47 -6.21
CA ASP A 131 4.74 -0.87 -7.38
C ASP A 131 3.86 -1.07 -8.61
N ALA A 132 2.68 -1.68 -8.43
CA ALA A 132 1.66 -1.78 -9.48
C ALA A 132 1.24 -0.40 -10.00
N THR A 133 1.13 0.60 -9.13
CA THR A 133 0.80 1.98 -9.53
C THR A 133 1.92 2.62 -10.35
N MET A 134 3.18 2.41 -9.96
CA MET A 134 4.35 2.83 -10.74
C MET A 134 4.42 2.12 -12.10
N GLN A 135 4.10 0.83 -12.15
CA GLN A 135 4.02 0.05 -13.38
C GLN A 135 2.93 0.60 -14.31
N ALA A 136 1.74 0.91 -13.79
CA ALA A 136 0.66 1.55 -14.55
C ALA A 136 1.10 2.90 -15.13
N ALA A 137 1.83 3.71 -14.37
CA ALA A 137 2.38 4.99 -14.83
C ALA A 137 3.39 4.80 -15.97
N SER A 138 4.28 3.81 -15.86
CA SER A 138 5.21 3.44 -16.92
C SER A 138 4.48 2.96 -18.18
N MET A 139 3.46 2.11 -18.05
CA MET A 139 2.61 1.65 -19.17
C MET A 139 1.80 2.79 -19.81
N ALA A 140 1.51 3.84 -19.04
CA ALA A 140 0.89 5.06 -19.52
C ALA A 140 1.84 5.97 -20.32
N GLY A 141 3.16 5.70 -20.28
CA GLY A 141 4.17 6.53 -20.91
C GLY A 141 4.43 7.84 -20.16
N LEU A 142 4.09 7.90 -18.87
CA LEU A 142 4.41 9.05 -18.02
C LEU A 142 5.91 9.05 -17.73
N GLY A 143 6.55 10.22 -17.84
CA GLY A 143 7.99 10.37 -17.70
C GLY A 143 8.47 10.26 -16.24
N LYS A 144 8.82 11.39 -15.63
CA LYS A 144 9.33 11.43 -14.26
C LYS A 144 8.14 11.32 -13.28
N VAL A 145 7.98 10.17 -12.63
CA VAL A 145 6.82 9.88 -11.76
C VAL A 145 7.22 9.64 -10.31
N ALA A 146 6.51 10.19 -9.34
CA ALA A 146 6.67 9.82 -7.93
C ALA A 146 5.31 9.51 -7.30
N LEU A 147 5.32 8.82 -6.17
CA LEU A 147 4.09 8.55 -5.42
C LEU A 147 3.97 9.49 -4.21
N MET A 148 2.75 9.70 -3.74
CA MET A 148 2.46 10.45 -2.52
C MET A 148 1.22 9.89 -1.83
N GLN A 149 1.20 9.91 -0.50
CA GLN A 149 0.01 9.51 0.25
C GLN A 149 -1.12 10.56 0.11
N GLU A 150 -2.33 10.09 -0.18
CA GLU A 150 -3.56 10.89 -0.30
C GLU A 150 -3.79 11.87 0.87
N PRO A 151 -3.69 11.48 2.17
CA PRO A 151 -3.93 12.42 3.27
C PRO A 151 -2.90 13.56 3.33
N VAL A 152 -1.64 13.31 2.98
CA VAL A 152 -0.60 14.36 2.95
C VAL A 152 -0.90 15.34 1.81
N ALA A 153 -1.38 14.84 0.67
CA ALA A 153 -1.79 15.67 -0.44
C ALA A 153 -2.98 16.57 -0.05
N ALA A 154 -3.99 16.01 0.64
CA ALA A 154 -5.12 16.81 1.13
C ALA A 154 -4.68 17.98 2.01
N VAL A 155 -3.74 17.77 2.94
CA VAL A 155 -3.21 18.85 3.79
C VAL A 155 -2.47 19.90 2.97
N MET A 156 -1.63 19.47 2.01
CA MET A 156 -0.92 20.39 1.12
C MET A 156 -1.86 21.33 0.36
N SER A 157 -3.00 20.82 -0.11
CA SER A 157 -4.03 21.64 -0.78
C SER A 157 -4.64 22.68 0.16
N VAL A 158 -4.96 22.29 1.41
CA VAL A 158 -5.50 23.22 2.42
C VAL A 158 -4.48 24.31 2.76
N MET A 159 -3.21 23.95 2.94
CA MET A 159 -2.16 24.92 3.29
C MET A 159 -1.92 25.95 2.18
N HIS A 160 -2.06 25.53 0.92
CA HIS A 160 -1.99 26.44 -0.21
C HIS A 160 -3.21 27.38 -0.27
N ALA A 161 -4.42 26.88 0.04
CA ALA A 161 -5.62 27.72 0.11
C ALA A 161 -5.57 28.69 1.29
N ARG A 162 -5.07 28.25 2.45
CA ARG A 162 -4.96 29.05 3.66
C ARG A 162 -3.76 28.63 4.50
N ASN A 163 -2.78 29.51 4.59
CA ASN A 163 -1.63 29.32 5.48
C ASN A 163 -2.04 29.61 6.93
N SER A 164 -2.28 28.55 7.70
CA SER A 164 -2.56 28.65 9.14
C SER A 164 -1.90 27.49 9.89
N ASP A 165 -1.25 27.83 11.00
CA ASP A 165 -0.75 26.84 11.95
C ASP A 165 -1.91 26.20 12.71
N GLY A 166 -1.71 24.96 13.15
CA GLY A 166 -2.70 24.20 13.91
C GLY A 166 -2.73 22.72 13.56
N ILE A 167 -3.62 21.99 14.22
CA ILE A 167 -3.85 20.56 14.00
C ILE A 167 -5.11 20.38 13.16
N PHE A 168 -5.00 19.57 12.10
CA PHE A 168 -6.04 19.29 11.13
C PHE A 168 -6.43 17.81 11.20
N LEU A 169 -7.73 17.55 11.21
CA LEU A 169 -8.29 16.22 11.03
C LEU A 169 -8.66 16.04 9.56
N ILE A 170 -7.99 15.14 8.86
CA ILE A 170 -8.34 14.74 7.50
C ILE A 170 -9.36 13.61 7.60
N TYR A 171 -10.53 13.84 7.04
CA TYR A 171 -11.63 12.88 6.99
C TYR A 171 -11.89 12.54 5.53
N ASP A 172 -11.29 11.46 5.04
CA ASP A 172 -11.42 10.99 3.66
C ASP A 172 -12.43 9.85 3.59
N LEU A 173 -13.65 10.17 3.13
CA LEU A 173 -14.70 9.18 2.93
C LEU A 173 -14.88 8.93 1.43
N GLY A 174 -14.22 7.89 0.95
CA GLY A 174 -14.22 7.49 -0.46
C GLY A 174 -15.42 6.62 -0.86
N GLY A 175 -15.28 5.96 -2.01
CA GLY A 175 -16.31 5.05 -2.54
C GLY A 175 -16.50 3.77 -1.71
N GLY A 176 -15.52 3.38 -0.88
CA GLY A 176 -15.62 2.17 -0.08
C GLY A 176 -14.78 2.10 1.18
N THR A 177 -13.94 3.09 1.47
CA THR A 177 -13.16 3.18 2.71
C THR A 177 -13.33 4.57 3.32
N LEU A 178 -13.16 4.61 4.64
CA LEU A 178 -12.93 5.82 5.40
C LEU A 178 -11.47 5.80 5.85
N ASP A 179 -10.71 6.83 5.50
CA ASP A 179 -9.36 7.05 6.00
C ASP A 179 -9.36 8.33 6.84
N VAL A 180 -8.82 8.22 8.06
CA VAL A 180 -8.72 9.32 9.02
C VAL A 180 -7.25 9.59 9.28
N ALA A 181 -6.84 10.84 9.21
CA ALA A 181 -5.47 11.25 9.49
C ALA A 181 -5.45 12.52 10.35
N ILE A 182 -4.49 12.60 11.26
CA ILE A 182 -4.24 13.81 12.05
C ILE A 182 -2.91 14.41 11.57
N ALA A 183 -2.96 15.66 11.11
CA ALA A 183 -1.78 16.38 10.66
C ALA A 183 -1.60 17.67 11.45
N GLU A 184 -0.35 17.98 11.78
CA GLU A 184 0.05 19.23 12.41
C GLU A 184 0.77 20.11 11.39
N ASN A 185 0.42 21.40 11.36
CA ASN A 185 1.18 22.42 10.65
C ASN A 185 1.76 23.44 11.63
N ILE A 186 3.09 23.62 11.62
CA ILE A 186 3.79 24.66 12.40
C ILE A 186 4.77 25.40 11.51
N GLY A 187 4.50 26.68 11.24
CA GLY A 187 5.33 27.53 10.39
C GLY A 187 5.40 27.01 8.95
N GLY A 188 4.30 26.47 8.42
CA GLY A 188 4.25 25.88 7.08
C GLY A 188 4.99 24.53 6.96
N ARG A 189 5.23 23.85 8.08
CA ARG A 189 5.80 22.49 8.12
C ARG A 189 4.75 21.49 8.54
N VAL A 190 4.46 20.55 7.65
CA VAL A 190 3.42 19.55 7.82
C VAL A 190 4.03 18.25 8.36
N ASN A 191 3.49 17.78 9.48
CA ASN A 191 3.80 16.51 10.10
C ASN A 191 2.53 15.68 10.25
N LEU A 192 2.57 14.41 9.87
CA LEU A 192 1.47 13.48 10.10
C LEU A 192 1.67 12.79 11.45
N LEU A 193 0.70 12.94 12.37
CA LEU A 193 0.80 12.47 13.75
C LEU A 193 0.23 11.06 13.92
N SER A 194 -0.94 10.81 13.35
CA SER A 194 -1.61 9.51 13.42
C SER A 194 -2.48 9.28 12.20
N HIS A 195 -2.85 8.02 11.99
CA HIS A 195 -3.81 7.60 10.99
C HIS A 195 -4.72 6.51 11.55
N GLY A 196 -5.88 6.34 10.94
CA GLY A 196 -6.90 5.34 11.27
C GLY A 196 -7.90 5.24 10.13
N GLY A 197 -8.97 4.48 10.31
CA GLY A 197 -9.97 4.33 9.27
C GLY A 197 -10.90 3.14 9.45
N ILE A 198 -11.78 2.95 8.48
CA ILE A 198 -12.70 1.82 8.40
C ILE A 198 -12.68 1.28 6.97
N ALA A 199 -12.27 0.02 6.81
CA ALA A 199 -12.12 -0.62 5.51
C ALA A 199 -13.43 -0.80 4.73
N MET A 200 -14.57 -0.90 5.43
CA MET A 200 -15.91 -1.09 4.85
C MET A 200 -16.84 0.04 5.27
N CYS A 201 -16.47 1.26 4.88
CA CYS A 201 -17.26 2.44 5.15
C CYS A 201 -17.07 3.44 4.00
N GLY A 202 -17.99 3.45 3.03
CA GLY A 202 -17.93 4.42 1.95
C GLY A 202 -19.24 4.61 1.21
N GLY A 203 -19.17 5.38 0.12
CA GLY A 203 -20.34 5.73 -0.69
C GLY A 203 -21.15 4.53 -1.18
N ARG A 204 -20.49 3.40 -1.48
CA ARG A 204 -21.15 2.17 -1.95
C ARG A 204 -21.93 1.45 -0.86
N ASP A 205 -21.51 1.56 0.40
CA ASP A 205 -22.27 1.02 1.52
C ASP A 205 -23.56 1.80 1.70
N PHE A 206 -23.52 3.12 1.51
CA PHE A 206 -24.73 3.96 1.51
C PHE A 206 -25.67 3.61 0.35
N ASP A 207 -25.12 3.33 -0.84
CA ASP A 207 -25.91 2.85 -1.99
C ASP A 207 -26.58 1.52 -1.70
N ARG A 208 -25.85 0.59 -1.07
CA ARG A 208 -26.38 -0.72 -0.67
C ARG A 208 -27.50 -0.59 0.35
N VAL A 209 -27.33 0.24 1.38
CA VAL A 209 -28.38 0.44 2.39
C VAL A 209 -29.64 1.03 1.76
N LEU A 210 -29.51 2.00 0.86
CA LEU A 210 -30.65 2.55 0.11
C LEU A 210 -31.31 1.49 -0.78
N LEU A 211 -30.51 0.73 -1.53
CA LEU A 211 -31.01 -0.34 -2.39
C LEU A 211 -31.81 -1.37 -1.58
N ASP A 212 -31.23 -1.86 -0.48
CA ASP A 212 -31.80 -2.93 0.33
C ASP A 212 -33.01 -2.46 1.14
N SER A 213 -33.01 -1.22 1.63
CA SER A 213 -34.05 -0.69 2.53
C SER A 213 -35.17 0.06 1.80
N VAL A 214 -34.95 0.52 0.58
CA VAL A 214 -35.91 1.34 -0.18
C VAL A 214 -36.29 0.66 -1.49
N VAL A 215 -35.31 0.29 -2.30
CA VAL A 215 -35.57 -0.15 -3.68
C VAL A 215 -36.09 -1.59 -3.74
N ARG A 216 -35.47 -2.53 -3.01
CA ARG A 216 -35.94 -3.93 -3.01
C ARG A 216 -37.35 -4.08 -2.44
N PRO A 217 -37.70 -3.46 -1.29
CA PRO A 217 -39.06 -3.54 -0.77
C PRO A 217 -40.08 -2.97 -1.75
N TRP A 218 -39.77 -1.83 -2.38
CA TRP A 218 -40.65 -1.23 -3.38
C TRP A 218 -40.82 -2.12 -4.62
N LEU A 219 -39.75 -2.73 -5.13
CA LEU A 219 -39.82 -3.67 -6.26
C LEU A 219 -40.72 -4.88 -5.94
N HIS A 220 -40.60 -5.45 -4.74
CA HIS A 220 -41.47 -6.55 -4.30
C HIS A 220 -42.93 -6.14 -4.11
N GLU A 221 -43.19 -4.90 -3.69
CA GLU A 221 -44.55 -4.40 -3.52
C GLU A 221 -45.22 -4.12 -4.88
N GLN A 222 -44.47 -3.65 -5.87
CA GLN A 222 -45.01 -3.26 -7.18
C GLN A 222 -45.05 -4.39 -8.22
N PHE A 223 -44.17 -5.39 -8.12
CA PHE A 223 -44.01 -6.42 -9.15
C PHE A 223 -43.98 -7.84 -8.57
N ASP A 224 -44.40 -8.82 -9.38
CA ASP A 224 -44.35 -10.23 -8.99
C ASP A 224 -42.94 -10.80 -9.21
N LEU A 225 -42.15 -10.84 -8.13
CA LEU A 225 -40.75 -11.25 -8.12
C LEU A 225 -40.53 -12.43 -7.17
N PRO A 226 -39.66 -13.39 -7.51
CA PRO A 226 -39.31 -14.47 -6.59
C PRO A 226 -38.57 -13.93 -5.36
N GLU A 227 -38.64 -14.63 -4.22
CA GLU A 227 -37.97 -14.21 -2.98
C GLU A 227 -36.45 -14.03 -3.17
N ASP A 228 -35.84 -14.81 -4.07
CA ASP A 228 -34.41 -14.79 -4.38
C ASP A 228 -34.05 -13.91 -5.60
N PHE A 229 -34.93 -13.02 -6.08
CA PHE A 229 -34.70 -12.22 -7.31
C PHE A 229 -33.37 -11.47 -7.29
N SER A 230 -32.89 -11.14 -6.09
CA SER A 230 -31.62 -10.50 -5.81
C SER A 230 -30.40 -11.23 -6.37
N VAL A 231 -30.43 -12.57 -6.35
CA VAL A 231 -29.35 -13.46 -6.82
C VAL A 231 -29.77 -14.24 -8.07
N ASN A 232 -31.06 -14.22 -8.41
CA ASN A 232 -31.61 -14.89 -9.58
C ASN A 232 -30.96 -14.37 -10.88
N PRO A 233 -30.41 -15.26 -11.74
CA PRO A 233 -29.75 -14.86 -12.99
C PRO A 233 -30.61 -13.97 -13.91
N THR A 234 -31.94 -14.14 -13.86
CA THR A 234 -32.89 -13.37 -14.67
C THR A 234 -32.99 -11.91 -14.22
N PHE A 235 -32.92 -11.66 -12.91
CA PHE A 235 -33.14 -10.35 -12.30
C PHE A 235 -31.85 -9.69 -11.82
N LYS A 236 -30.70 -10.37 -11.93
CA LYS A 236 -29.38 -9.82 -11.58
C LYS A 236 -29.06 -8.50 -12.32
N SER A 237 -29.53 -8.34 -13.57
CA SER A 237 -29.40 -7.08 -14.32
C SER A 237 -30.22 -5.96 -13.72
N LEU A 238 -31.45 -6.23 -13.28
CA LEU A 238 -32.33 -5.25 -12.64
C LEU A 238 -31.68 -4.70 -11.37
N ILE A 239 -31.15 -5.56 -10.50
CA ILE A 239 -30.46 -5.13 -9.28
C ILE A 239 -29.26 -4.23 -9.60
N ARG A 240 -28.45 -4.60 -10.59
CA ARG A 240 -27.28 -3.80 -10.96
C ARG A 240 -27.65 -2.42 -11.49
N LEU A 241 -28.69 -2.33 -12.33
CA LEU A 241 -29.21 -1.07 -12.84
C LEU A 241 -29.85 -0.24 -11.72
N ALA A 242 -30.58 -0.89 -10.82
CA ALA A 242 -31.20 -0.27 -9.65
C ALA A 242 -30.15 0.35 -8.73
N THR A 243 -29.03 -0.34 -8.48
CA THR A 243 -27.88 0.21 -7.73
C THR A 243 -27.34 1.46 -8.40
N TRP A 244 -27.17 1.46 -9.72
CA TRP A 244 -26.68 2.63 -10.46
C TRP A 244 -27.66 3.81 -10.39
N ALA A 245 -28.96 3.57 -10.53
CA ALA A 245 -29.98 4.61 -10.37
C ALA A 245 -30.02 5.17 -8.94
N THR A 246 -29.82 4.30 -7.95
CA THR A 246 -29.75 4.66 -6.53
C THR A 246 -28.56 5.56 -6.23
N GLU A 247 -27.38 5.23 -6.75
CA GLU A 247 -26.17 6.05 -6.59
C GLU A 247 -26.37 7.45 -7.20
N ARG A 248 -26.98 7.54 -8.38
CA ARG A 248 -27.31 8.82 -9.02
C ARG A 248 -28.24 9.67 -8.17
N ALA A 249 -29.32 9.08 -7.66
CA ALA A 249 -30.25 9.77 -6.78
C ALA A 249 -29.56 10.25 -5.49
N LYS A 250 -28.74 9.41 -4.85
CA LYS A 250 -27.94 9.78 -3.68
C LYS A 250 -27.04 10.99 -3.96
N ILE A 251 -26.35 10.99 -5.11
CA ILE A 251 -25.49 12.12 -5.52
C ILE A 251 -26.34 13.38 -5.70
N GLU A 252 -27.51 13.31 -6.34
CA GLU A 252 -28.40 14.45 -6.53
C GLU A 252 -28.93 15.05 -5.21
N LEU A 253 -29.17 14.21 -4.19
CA LEU A 253 -29.55 14.66 -2.84
C LEU A 253 -28.47 15.51 -2.15
N SER A 254 -27.22 15.45 -2.62
CA SER A 254 -26.16 16.36 -2.13
C SER A 254 -26.41 17.81 -2.50
N ALA A 255 -27.23 18.08 -3.53
CA ALA A 255 -27.59 19.42 -3.98
C ALA A 255 -29.09 19.75 -3.80
N ARG A 256 -29.93 18.77 -3.46
CA ARG A 256 -31.40 18.90 -3.39
C ARG A 256 -31.97 18.30 -2.10
N GLU A 257 -33.12 18.79 -1.63
CA GLU A 257 -33.82 18.22 -0.47
C GLU A 257 -34.54 16.90 -0.81
N SER A 258 -34.89 16.72 -2.08
CA SER A 258 -35.59 15.54 -2.58
C SER A 258 -35.17 15.21 -4.00
N THR A 259 -35.24 13.94 -4.36
CA THR A 259 -35.07 13.46 -5.73
C THR A 259 -35.94 12.21 -5.98
N VAL A 260 -35.75 11.57 -7.12
CA VAL A 260 -36.41 10.33 -7.52
C VAL A 260 -35.35 9.31 -7.94
N ILE A 261 -35.44 8.10 -7.40
CA ILE A 261 -34.69 6.95 -7.94
C ILE A 261 -35.48 6.47 -9.16
N SER A 262 -34.93 6.66 -10.35
CA SER A 262 -35.65 6.41 -11.61
C SER A 262 -34.92 5.43 -12.53
N LEU A 263 -35.64 4.45 -13.06
CA LEU A 263 -35.29 3.63 -14.23
C LEU A 263 -36.52 3.41 -15.09
N SER A 264 -36.43 3.73 -16.38
CA SER A 264 -37.49 3.40 -17.33
C SER A 264 -37.50 1.90 -17.67
N GLU A 265 -38.63 1.42 -18.19
CA GLU A 265 -38.79 0.06 -18.71
C GLU A 265 -37.77 -0.24 -19.82
N THR A 266 -37.41 0.78 -20.60
CA THR A 266 -36.42 0.67 -21.69
C THR A 266 -34.98 0.53 -21.22
N GLU A 267 -34.67 1.04 -20.03
CA GLU A 267 -33.37 0.89 -19.38
C GLU A 267 -33.32 -0.45 -18.63
N ALA A 268 -34.36 -0.77 -17.85
CA ALA A 268 -34.45 -1.99 -17.06
C ALA A 268 -34.45 -3.25 -17.94
N ARG A 269 -35.27 -3.28 -19.00
CA ARG A 269 -35.40 -4.40 -19.96
C ARG A 269 -35.64 -5.77 -19.31
N VAL A 270 -36.32 -5.78 -18.17
CA VAL A 270 -36.69 -6.99 -17.43
C VAL A 270 -38.21 -7.00 -17.27
N ARG A 271 -38.79 -8.19 -17.30
CA ARG A 271 -40.21 -8.42 -17.00
C ARG A 271 -40.35 -9.20 -15.71
N ASP A 272 -41.42 -8.96 -14.97
CA ASP A 272 -41.79 -9.73 -13.79
C ASP A 272 -42.30 -11.15 -14.17
N LEU A 273 -42.67 -11.96 -13.17
CA LEU A 273 -43.17 -13.31 -13.41
C LEU A 273 -44.51 -13.36 -14.19
N ASN A 274 -45.26 -12.25 -14.22
CA ASN A 274 -46.51 -12.10 -14.96
C ASN A 274 -46.34 -11.49 -16.36
N GLY A 275 -45.11 -11.13 -16.75
CA GLY A 275 -44.78 -10.53 -18.05
C GLY A 275 -44.90 -9.00 -18.10
N THR A 276 -45.16 -8.34 -16.97
CA THR A 276 -45.21 -6.87 -16.84
C THR A 276 -43.80 -6.30 -16.98
N GLU A 277 -43.65 -5.20 -17.72
CA GLU A 277 -42.35 -4.50 -17.83
C GLU A 277 -42.03 -3.78 -16.52
N ILE A 278 -40.82 -3.99 -16.00
CA ILE A 278 -40.39 -3.41 -14.72
C ILE A 278 -39.81 -2.02 -14.95
N TYR A 279 -40.20 -1.07 -14.10
CA TYR A 279 -39.62 0.27 -13.98
C TYR A 279 -39.28 0.56 -12.52
N ILE A 280 -38.56 1.65 -12.26
CA ILE A 280 -38.33 2.20 -10.92
C ILE A 280 -38.69 3.68 -10.95
N ASP A 281 -39.56 4.11 -10.04
CA ASP A 281 -39.93 5.52 -9.85
C ASP A 281 -40.23 5.77 -8.36
N ILE A 282 -39.17 5.93 -7.58
CA ILE A 282 -39.27 6.02 -6.11
C ILE A 282 -38.89 7.42 -5.64
N PRO A 283 -39.81 8.20 -5.05
CA PRO A 283 -39.46 9.48 -4.45
C PRO A 283 -38.56 9.24 -3.22
N LEU A 284 -37.42 9.92 -3.19
CA LEU A 284 -36.44 9.84 -2.11
C LEU A 284 -36.25 11.22 -1.47
N GLN A 285 -36.55 11.31 -0.19
CA GLN A 285 -36.34 12.50 0.63
C GLN A 285 -35.05 12.37 1.43
N ARG A 286 -34.44 13.53 1.73
CA ARG A 286 -33.18 13.61 2.46
C ARG A 286 -33.24 12.97 3.86
N ASP A 287 -34.35 13.14 4.57
CA ASP A 287 -34.56 12.61 5.92
C ASP A 287 -34.58 11.07 5.97
N ILE A 288 -35.04 10.42 4.89
CA ILE A 288 -34.99 8.96 4.75
C ILE A 288 -33.52 8.54 4.60
N TYR A 289 -32.77 9.21 3.73
CA TYR A 289 -31.36 8.91 3.52
C TYR A 289 -30.53 9.12 4.80
N ASP A 290 -30.72 10.24 5.50
CA ASP A 290 -30.03 10.55 6.75
C ASP A 290 -30.24 9.48 7.83
N ARG A 291 -31.47 8.98 7.97
CA ARG A 291 -31.79 7.90 8.92
C ARG A 291 -31.10 6.60 8.54
N LEU A 292 -31.09 6.25 7.26
CA LEU A 292 -30.53 5.00 6.76
C LEU A 292 -29.00 4.92 6.91
N ILE A 293 -28.28 6.03 6.74
CA ILE A 293 -26.82 6.04 6.88
C ILE A 293 -26.35 6.31 8.32
N SER A 294 -27.27 6.60 9.25
CA SER A 294 -26.95 7.10 10.58
C SER A 294 -25.95 6.24 11.35
N GLU A 295 -26.18 4.92 11.39
CA GLU A 295 -25.32 3.94 12.06
C GLU A 295 -23.88 3.96 11.51
N ARG A 296 -23.71 3.98 10.18
CA ARG A 296 -22.40 4.03 9.53
C ARG A 296 -21.67 5.36 9.79
N VAL A 297 -22.41 6.46 9.87
CA VAL A 297 -21.84 7.76 10.25
C VAL A 297 -21.45 7.77 11.73
N ASP A 298 -22.18 7.08 12.61
CA ASP A 298 -21.82 6.99 14.03
C ASP A 298 -20.57 6.12 14.23
N GLU A 299 -20.45 5.01 13.50
CA GLU A 299 -19.23 4.19 13.45
C GLU A 299 -18.01 5.01 13.01
N SER A 300 -18.15 5.85 11.98
CA SER A 300 -17.06 6.69 11.48
C SER A 300 -16.63 7.76 12.48
N ILE A 301 -17.57 8.33 13.24
CA ILE A 301 -17.28 9.27 14.33
C ILE A 301 -16.48 8.58 15.45
N VAL A 302 -16.86 7.35 15.83
CA VAL A 302 -16.14 6.58 16.85
C VAL A 302 -14.72 6.26 16.39
N ALA A 303 -14.54 5.82 15.15
CA ALA A 303 -13.20 5.58 14.59
C ALA A 303 -12.36 6.86 14.57
N THR A 304 -12.98 8.00 14.25
CA THR A 304 -12.31 9.31 14.24
C THR A 304 -11.85 9.72 15.64
N ARG A 305 -12.69 9.54 16.67
CA ARG A 305 -12.30 9.81 18.07
C ARG A 305 -11.10 8.96 18.49
N LYS A 306 -11.09 7.66 18.13
CA LYS A 306 -9.94 6.77 18.40
C LYS A 306 -8.64 7.25 17.74
N ALA A 307 -8.71 7.81 16.53
CA ALA A 307 -7.54 8.34 15.82
C ALA A 307 -6.97 9.61 16.49
N ILE A 308 -7.86 10.48 17.00
CA ILE A 308 -7.49 11.65 17.82
C ILE A 308 -6.83 11.20 19.13
N ASP A 309 -7.45 10.25 19.83
CA ASP A 309 -6.95 9.71 21.11
C ASP A 309 -5.58 9.05 20.94
N SER A 310 -5.37 8.32 19.83
CA SER A 310 -4.09 7.66 19.51
C SER A 310 -2.96 8.66 19.22
N ALA A 311 -3.28 9.89 18.81
CA ALA A 311 -2.32 10.99 18.71
C ALA A 311 -2.03 11.65 20.07
N GLY A 312 -2.70 11.23 21.15
CA GLY A 312 -2.61 11.85 22.47
C GLY A 312 -3.28 13.23 22.54
N LEU A 313 -4.26 13.47 21.66
CA LEU A 313 -4.95 14.75 21.54
C LEU A 313 -6.40 14.65 22.04
N SER A 314 -7.02 15.80 22.30
CA SER A 314 -8.45 15.97 22.47
C SER A 314 -9.08 16.66 21.26
N SER A 315 -10.40 16.62 21.14
CA SER A 315 -11.10 17.36 20.07
C SER A 315 -10.86 18.87 20.12
N HIS A 316 -10.55 19.43 21.30
CA HIS A 316 -10.25 20.86 21.45
C HIS A 316 -8.88 21.26 20.91
N ASP A 317 -7.97 20.30 20.74
CA ASP A 317 -6.64 20.54 20.16
C ASP A 317 -6.70 20.59 18.62
N VAL A 318 -7.79 20.08 18.03
CA VAL A 318 -8.00 20.04 16.58
C VAL A 318 -8.71 21.30 16.12
N GLU A 319 -8.05 22.06 15.25
CA GLU A 319 -8.55 23.34 14.72
C GLU A 319 -9.73 23.14 13.76
N ARG A 320 -9.62 22.18 12.82
CA ARG A 320 -10.69 21.91 11.85
C ARG A 320 -10.62 20.53 11.19
N ILE A 321 -11.75 20.11 10.64
CA ILE A 321 -11.91 18.93 9.80
C ILE A 321 -11.75 19.30 8.32
N VAL A 322 -10.86 18.62 7.61
CA VAL A 322 -10.68 18.68 6.16
C VAL A 322 -11.41 17.49 5.55
N PHE A 323 -12.48 17.75 4.82
CA PHE A 323 -13.28 16.70 4.18
C PHE A 323 -12.74 16.37 2.78
N VAL A 324 -12.48 15.09 2.54
CA VAL A 324 -12.00 14.54 1.27
C VAL A 324 -12.94 13.40 0.84
N GLY A 325 -13.08 13.20 -0.47
CA GLY A 325 -13.87 12.10 -1.03
C GLY A 325 -15.33 12.47 -1.33
N GLY A 326 -15.90 11.83 -2.35
CA GLY A 326 -17.21 12.18 -2.93
C GLY A 326 -18.38 12.24 -1.96
N PRO A 327 -18.63 11.20 -1.15
CA PRO A 327 -19.65 11.21 -0.10
C PRO A 327 -19.60 12.44 0.82
N THR A 328 -18.42 13.01 1.07
CA THR A 328 -18.33 14.20 1.93
C THR A 328 -18.88 15.46 1.28
N ASN A 329 -19.26 15.47 -0.01
CA ASN A 329 -20.04 16.58 -0.59
C ASN A 329 -21.44 16.71 0.02
N TYR A 330 -21.95 15.65 0.64
CA TYR A 330 -23.24 15.66 1.32
C TYR A 330 -23.18 16.47 2.61
N LYS A 331 -23.78 17.68 2.60
CA LYS A 331 -23.71 18.65 3.71
C LYS A 331 -24.22 18.08 5.06
N PRO A 332 -25.37 17.39 5.14
CA PRO A 332 -25.87 16.88 6.43
C PRO A 332 -24.90 15.92 7.12
N LEU A 333 -24.19 15.08 6.35
CA LEU A 333 -23.13 14.21 6.87
C LEU A 333 -21.98 15.03 7.45
N ARG A 334 -21.50 16.07 6.74
CA ARG A 334 -20.43 16.93 7.27
C ARG A 334 -20.86 17.66 8.55
N ASP A 335 -22.08 18.17 8.57
CA ASP A 335 -22.63 18.88 9.72
C ASP A 335 -22.72 17.96 10.95
N LYS A 336 -23.24 16.73 10.77
CA LYS A 336 -23.34 15.74 11.84
C LYS A 336 -21.96 15.38 12.41
N ILE A 337 -20.99 15.11 11.54
CA ILE A 337 -19.62 14.77 11.96
C ILE A 337 -18.98 15.94 12.73
N ALA A 338 -19.06 17.16 12.19
CA ALA A 338 -18.51 18.35 12.84
C ALA A 338 -19.15 18.61 14.20
N PHE A 339 -20.48 18.46 14.30
CA PHE A 339 -21.22 18.63 15.54
C PHE A 339 -20.83 17.59 16.60
N GLU A 340 -20.84 16.31 16.24
CA GLU A 340 -20.58 15.20 17.17
C GLU A 340 -19.11 15.15 17.64
N LEU A 341 -18.16 15.55 16.77
CA LEU A 341 -16.77 15.67 17.17
C LEU A 341 -16.48 16.96 17.95
N GLY A 342 -17.33 17.98 17.83
CA GLY A 342 -17.10 19.30 18.39
C GLY A 342 -15.96 20.05 17.70
N ILE A 343 -15.69 19.75 16.42
CA ILE A 343 -14.60 20.29 15.61
C ILE A 343 -15.21 20.99 14.39
N LEU A 344 -14.71 22.17 14.03
CA LEU A 344 -15.23 22.94 12.90
C LEU A 344 -14.93 22.23 11.57
N GLY A 345 -15.95 22.06 10.72
CA GLY A 345 -15.77 21.56 9.36
C GLY A 345 -15.24 22.64 8.40
N SER A 346 -14.20 22.32 7.62
CA SER A 346 -13.68 23.19 6.56
C SER A 346 -14.39 22.95 5.22
N ILE A 347 -14.52 24.05 4.46
CA ILE A 347 -14.93 24.06 3.05
C ILE A 347 -13.90 24.78 2.17
N ASP A 348 -12.67 24.95 2.69
CA ASP A 348 -11.60 25.72 2.04
C ASP A 348 -11.11 25.05 0.74
N VAL A 349 -11.34 23.74 0.60
CA VAL A 349 -10.93 22.93 -0.55
C VAL A 349 -12.10 22.12 -1.09
N ASN A 350 -12.04 21.77 -2.38
CA ASN A 350 -13.02 20.88 -2.99
C ASN A 350 -12.67 19.41 -2.62
N PRO A 351 -13.56 18.66 -1.95
CA PRO A 351 -13.28 17.29 -1.51
C PRO A 351 -12.93 16.31 -2.64
N MET A 352 -13.32 16.61 -3.89
CA MET A 352 -13.08 15.77 -5.05
C MET A 352 -11.75 16.02 -5.75
N THR A 353 -11.09 17.15 -5.49
CA THR A 353 -9.89 17.56 -6.24
C THR A 353 -8.72 18.01 -5.36
N ALA A 354 -8.94 18.17 -4.05
CA ALA A 354 -7.91 18.57 -3.09
C ALA A 354 -6.68 17.65 -3.14
N VAL A 355 -6.89 16.34 -3.29
CA VAL A 355 -5.81 15.34 -3.38
C VAL A 355 -4.93 15.57 -4.62
N ALA A 356 -5.52 15.73 -5.81
CA ALA A 356 -4.77 16.01 -7.04
C ALA A 356 -4.03 17.36 -6.97
N GLN A 357 -4.65 18.37 -6.37
CA GLN A 357 -4.02 19.68 -6.15
C GLN A 357 -2.84 19.58 -5.19
N GLY A 358 -3.00 18.88 -4.07
CA GLY A 358 -1.93 18.63 -3.11
C GLY A 358 -0.74 17.91 -3.73
N ALA A 359 -1.02 16.91 -4.58
CA ALA A 359 -0.01 16.16 -5.30
C ALA A 359 0.81 17.04 -6.25
N SER A 360 0.17 17.98 -6.97
CA SER A 360 0.89 18.88 -7.88
C SER A 360 1.76 19.89 -7.13
N LEU A 361 1.31 20.34 -5.95
CA LEU A 361 2.10 21.18 -5.04
C LEU A 361 3.30 20.42 -4.48
N PHE A 362 3.11 19.17 -4.06
CA PHE A 362 4.19 18.33 -3.55
C PHE A 362 5.21 17.98 -4.62
N ALA A 363 4.77 17.76 -5.87
CA ALA A 363 5.65 17.51 -7.01
C ALA A 363 6.73 18.59 -7.19
N GLU A 364 6.45 19.85 -6.82
CA GLU A 364 7.45 20.91 -6.85
C GLU A 364 8.60 20.68 -5.85
N SER A 365 8.33 20.00 -4.73
CA SER A 365 9.31 19.68 -3.69
C SER A 365 10.28 18.55 -4.02
N ILE A 366 10.02 17.78 -5.09
CA ILE A 366 10.81 16.62 -5.49
C ILE A 366 12.03 17.05 -6.32
N ASP A 367 13.20 16.47 -6.02
CA ASP A 367 14.38 16.59 -6.87
C ASP A 367 14.33 15.56 -7.99
N TRP A 368 13.71 16.00 -9.08
CA TRP A 368 13.53 15.22 -10.30
C TRP A 368 14.80 15.00 -11.13
N SER A 369 15.95 15.52 -10.70
CA SER A 369 17.24 15.19 -11.30
C SER A 369 17.81 13.87 -10.78
N THR A 370 17.34 13.42 -9.60
CA THR A 370 17.77 12.18 -8.95
C THR A 370 16.91 10.99 -9.37
N GLN A 371 17.51 9.79 -9.43
CA GLN A 371 16.76 8.55 -9.67
C GLN A 371 15.84 8.19 -8.49
N SER A 372 16.29 8.41 -7.26
CA SER A 372 15.50 8.17 -6.05
C SER A 372 14.32 9.13 -5.90
N ARG A 373 14.27 10.22 -6.70
CA ARG A 373 13.22 11.25 -6.66
C ARG A 373 13.00 11.77 -5.24
N SER A 374 14.12 11.92 -4.51
CA SER A 374 14.10 12.41 -3.13
C SER A 374 13.69 13.88 -3.05
N ARG A 375 13.24 14.35 -1.88
CA ARG A 375 12.94 15.77 -1.66
C ARG A 375 14.16 16.65 -1.94
N LYS A 376 13.95 17.79 -2.61
CA LYS A 376 14.97 18.83 -2.78
C LYS A 376 15.48 19.27 -1.40
N GLY A 377 16.80 19.41 -1.27
CA GLY A 377 17.41 19.89 -0.04
C GLY A 377 16.82 21.23 0.40
N SER A 378 16.47 21.35 1.68
CA SER A 378 16.02 22.62 2.28
C SER A 378 17.16 23.65 2.40
N ARG A 379 18.42 23.20 2.33
CA ARG A 379 19.62 24.04 2.40
C ARG A 379 20.36 24.02 1.07
N GLY A 380 20.77 25.19 0.62
CA GLY A 380 21.64 25.39 -0.53
C GLY A 380 23.01 25.89 -0.07
N GLN A 381 24.02 25.55 -0.84
CA GLN A 381 25.37 26.10 -0.70
C GLN A 381 25.90 26.44 -2.08
N ILE A 382 26.32 27.69 -2.26
CA ILE A 382 27.16 28.06 -3.40
C ILE A 382 28.61 28.18 -2.92
N SER A 383 29.53 27.48 -3.57
CA SER A 383 30.96 27.54 -3.29
C SER A 383 31.65 28.37 -4.36
N LEU A 384 32.39 29.40 -3.95
CA LEU A 384 32.98 30.39 -4.83
C LEU A 384 34.48 30.14 -5.01
N GLY A 385 34.80 29.13 -5.83
CA GLY A 385 36.14 28.88 -6.36
C GLY A 385 37.23 28.46 -5.36
N SER A 386 38.24 27.75 -5.86
CA SER A 386 39.36 27.20 -5.08
C SER A 386 40.30 28.24 -4.46
N LYS A 387 40.25 29.51 -4.90
CA LYS A 387 41.16 30.58 -4.44
C LYS A 387 40.69 31.32 -3.18
N LEU A 388 39.39 31.41 -2.92
CA LEU A 388 38.83 32.22 -1.84
C LEU A 388 38.22 31.41 -0.69
N ALA A 389 38.04 30.09 -0.86
CA ALA A 389 37.52 29.19 0.18
C ALA A 389 36.26 29.76 0.88
N LEU A 390 35.39 30.38 0.08
CA LEU A 390 34.20 31.10 0.47
C LEU A 390 32.97 30.34 -0.01
N SER A 391 32.01 30.15 0.88
CA SER A 391 30.70 29.61 0.53
C SER A 391 29.57 30.41 1.18
N PHE A 392 28.44 30.50 0.49
CA PHE A 392 27.21 31.04 1.05
C PHE A 392 26.24 29.89 1.29
N ASN A 393 25.87 29.69 2.55
CA ASN A 393 24.85 28.73 2.97
C ASN A 393 23.53 29.46 3.12
N TYR A 394 22.46 28.91 2.57
CA TYR A 394 21.15 29.51 2.63
C TYR A 394 20.07 28.45 2.74
N ILE A 395 18.90 28.87 3.19
CA ILE A 395 17.70 28.03 3.09
C ILE A 395 17.23 28.14 1.64
N ALA A 396 17.36 27.06 0.87
CA ALA A 396 16.98 27.02 -0.54
C ALA A 396 15.45 26.98 -0.72
N ARG A 397 14.72 26.51 0.28
CA ARG A 397 13.27 26.32 0.23
C ARG A 397 12.64 26.61 1.59
N THR A 398 11.67 27.51 1.65
CA THR A 398 10.99 27.88 2.90
C THR A 398 9.55 28.34 2.65
N SER A 399 8.68 28.16 3.63
CA SER A 399 7.35 28.77 3.71
C SER A 399 7.39 30.23 4.20
N ASP A 400 8.50 30.63 4.84
CA ASP A 400 8.66 31.97 5.41
C ASP A 400 8.72 33.06 4.34
N GLU A 401 8.32 34.28 4.70
CA GLU A 401 8.45 35.45 3.82
C GLU A 401 9.91 35.96 3.73
N ASN A 402 10.80 35.41 4.55
CA ASN A 402 12.18 35.82 4.66
C ASN A 402 13.09 34.59 4.74
N ALA A 403 14.25 34.66 4.09
CA ALA A 403 15.29 33.66 4.23
C ALA A 403 16.60 34.29 4.72
N SER A 404 17.45 33.47 5.33
CA SER A 404 18.77 33.90 5.79
C SER A 404 19.85 33.31 4.91
N ILE A 405 20.79 34.15 4.47
CA ILE A 405 21.98 33.76 3.72
C ILE A 405 23.18 34.00 4.63
N ALA A 406 23.89 32.93 4.99
CA ALA A 406 25.03 32.92 5.89
C ALA A 406 26.33 32.72 5.12
N VAL A 407 27.34 33.53 5.45
CA VAL A 407 28.68 33.41 4.90
C VAL A 407 29.48 32.39 5.70
N GLN A 408 30.09 31.43 5.02
CA GLN A 408 31.04 30.48 5.62
C GLN A 408 32.39 30.58 4.91
N LEU A 409 33.45 30.75 5.71
CA LEU A 409 34.84 30.80 5.26
C LEU A 409 35.59 29.60 5.85
N THR A 410 36.28 28.83 5.01
CA THR A 410 37.12 27.70 5.45
C THR A 410 38.58 28.11 5.72
N ASN A 411 39.03 29.26 5.22
CA ASN A 411 40.36 29.84 5.47
C ASN A 411 40.28 31.30 5.96
N THR A 412 41.36 31.79 6.58
CA THR A 412 41.54 33.22 6.91
C THR A 412 41.68 34.03 5.63
N VAL A 413 40.67 34.84 5.34
CA VAL A 413 40.64 35.71 4.15
C VAL A 413 41.30 37.07 4.44
N GLU A 414 41.82 37.73 3.42
CA GLU A 414 42.40 39.08 3.52
C GLU A 414 41.41 40.07 4.15
N GLN A 415 41.91 40.95 5.02
CA GLN A 415 41.09 41.99 5.66
C GLN A 415 40.60 43.01 4.60
N GLY A 416 39.29 43.30 4.61
CA GLY A 416 38.68 44.36 3.80
C GLY A 416 37.81 43.91 2.63
N LEU A 417 37.55 42.61 2.46
CA LEU A 417 36.57 42.14 1.47
C LEU A 417 35.14 42.46 1.90
N GLU A 418 34.30 42.79 0.91
CA GLU A 418 32.87 43.06 1.10
C GLU A 418 32.04 42.17 0.18
N PHE A 419 30.79 41.90 0.55
CA PHE A 419 29.82 41.25 -0.31
C PHE A 419 28.51 42.03 -0.33
N GLN A 420 27.74 41.84 -1.38
CA GLN A 420 26.42 42.44 -1.58
C GLN A 420 25.50 41.39 -2.17
N ILE A 421 24.24 41.39 -1.72
CA ILE A 421 23.18 40.52 -2.21
C ILE A 421 22.08 41.41 -2.77
N ASP A 422 21.74 41.21 -4.04
CA ASP A 422 20.74 41.98 -4.76
C ASP A 422 19.60 41.07 -5.23
N SER A 423 18.35 41.45 -4.97
CA SER A 423 17.18 40.76 -5.53
C SER A 423 17.05 41.14 -7.00
N ILE A 424 17.12 40.15 -7.90
CA ILE A 424 16.91 40.35 -9.34
C ILE A 424 15.45 40.71 -9.61
N ASP A 425 14.53 40.16 -8.83
CA ASP A 425 13.08 40.34 -8.99
C ASP A 425 12.59 41.74 -8.60
N THR A 426 13.16 42.33 -7.54
CA THR A 426 12.64 43.59 -6.95
C THR A 426 13.62 44.75 -7.01
N GLY A 427 14.90 44.50 -7.28
CA GLY A 427 15.98 45.49 -7.19
C GLY A 427 16.39 45.83 -5.75
N TRP A 428 15.86 45.13 -4.73
CA TRP A 428 16.32 45.30 -3.34
C TRP A 428 17.80 44.93 -3.19
N THR A 429 18.53 45.64 -2.33
CA THR A 429 19.95 45.38 -2.05
C THR A 429 20.22 45.30 -0.55
N SER A 430 21.11 44.39 -0.15
CA SER A 430 21.65 44.35 1.21
C SER A 430 22.57 45.53 1.53
N GLY A 431 23.01 46.27 0.50
CA GLY A 431 24.20 47.10 0.58
C GLY A 431 25.48 46.28 0.76
N ARG A 432 26.63 46.95 0.82
CA ARG A 432 27.93 46.30 1.03
C ARG A 432 28.11 45.92 2.49
N LEU A 433 28.35 44.64 2.73
CA LEU A 433 28.57 44.05 4.04
C LEU A 433 29.98 43.48 4.11
N THR A 434 30.65 43.63 5.25
CA THR A 434 32.00 43.07 5.44
C THR A 434 31.95 41.54 5.41
N LEU A 435 32.83 40.92 4.62
CA LEU A 435 32.95 39.47 4.50
C LEU A 435 33.60 38.89 5.78
N LYS A 436 32.81 38.26 6.65
CA LYS A 436 33.28 37.51 7.82
C LYS A 436 32.49 36.21 7.97
N SER A 437 33.14 35.15 8.43
CA SER A 437 32.48 33.86 8.68
C SER A 437 31.38 34.03 9.74
N GLY A 438 30.20 33.46 9.49
CA GLY A 438 29.03 33.57 10.36
C GLY A 438 28.15 34.81 10.15
N VAL A 439 28.57 35.77 9.29
CA VAL A 439 27.71 36.90 8.94
C VAL A 439 26.48 36.38 8.21
N THR A 440 25.31 36.80 8.66
CA THR A 440 24.02 36.37 8.10
C THR A 440 23.23 37.59 7.63
N THR A 441 22.71 37.51 6.42
CA THR A 441 21.87 38.55 5.81
C THR A 441 20.47 38.00 5.60
N LYS A 442 19.45 38.73 6.04
CA LYS A 442 18.05 38.40 5.75
C LYS A 442 17.67 38.96 4.39
N VAL A 443 17.03 38.13 3.57
CA VAL A 443 16.46 38.50 2.27
C VAL A 443 14.96 38.26 2.28
N PHE A 444 14.21 39.11 1.58
CA PHE A 444 12.75 39.06 1.48
C PHE A 444 12.33 38.25 0.26
N LEU A 445 11.38 37.33 0.44
CA LEU A 445 10.82 36.46 -0.60
C LEU A 445 9.45 37.01 -1.03
N THR A 446 9.46 37.91 -2.01
CA THR A 446 8.31 38.73 -2.38
C THR A 446 7.23 38.01 -3.18
N LYS A 447 7.55 36.86 -3.78
CA LYS A 447 6.60 36.04 -4.55
C LYS A 447 6.67 34.57 -4.14
N ALA A 448 5.56 33.84 -4.32
CA ALA A 448 5.56 32.39 -4.28
C ALA A 448 6.41 31.82 -5.43
N GLY A 449 7.04 30.67 -5.21
CA GLY A 449 7.97 30.08 -6.17
C GLY A 449 9.39 30.65 -6.06
N GLU A 450 10.14 30.62 -7.16
CA GLU A 450 11.56 30.98 -7.20
C GLU A 450 11.79 32.49 -7.03
N ASN A 451 12.58 32.88 -6.02
CA ASN A 451 13.08 34.24 -5.83
C ASN A 451 14.60 34.24 -6.08
N THR A 452 15.07 35.09 -6.99
CA THR A 452 16.46 35.05 -7.45
C THR A 452 17.26 36.23 -6.91
N PHE A 453 18.41 35.91 -6.32
CA PHE A 453 19.35 36.85 -5.74
C PHE A 453 20.70 36.74 -6.44
N LYS A 454 21.29 37.88 -6.78
CA LYS A 454 22.65 37.99 -7.27
C LYS A 454 23.59 38.29 -6.11
N VAL A 455 24.67 37.53 -6.01
CA VAL A 455 25.75 37.73 -5.04
C VAL A 455 26.92 38.37 -5.75
N SER A 456 27.39 39.50 -5.23
CA SER A 456 28.59 40.19 -5.70
C SER A 456 29.61 40.28 -4.57
N VAL A 457 30.88 39.98 -4.85
CA VAL A 457 31.98 40.11 -3.89
C VAL A 457 32.95 41.17 -4.39
N TYR A 458 33.47 42.01 -3.48
CA TYR A 458 34.34 43.13 -3.79
C TYR A 458 35.66 43.02 -3.03
N ASP A 459 36.75 43.41 -3.68
CA ASP A 459 38.07 43.54 -3.05
C ASP A 459 38.17 44.75 -2.10
N SER A 460 39.29 44.89 -1.39
CA SER A 460 39.55 45.98 -0.45
C SER A 460 39.61 47.39 -1.08
N ILE A 461 39.60 47.47 -2.41
CA ILE A 461 39.60 48.72 -3.20
C ILE A 461 38.23 48.89 -3.90
N GLY A 462 37.27 48.00 -3.65
CA GLY A 462 35.90 48.05 -4.15
C GLY A 462 35.71 47.52 -5.58
N ARG A 463 36.68 46.78 -6.15
CA ARG A 463 36.54 46.14 -7.46
C ARG A 463 35.80 44.81 -7.35
N PRO A 464 34.88 44.50 -8.27
CA PRO A 464 34.15 43.23 -8.25
C PRO A 464 35.09 42.06 -8.56
N ILE A 465 34.98 41.00 -7.76
CA ILE A 465 35.65 39.73 -7.96
C ILE A 465 34.71 38.84 -8.77
N SER A 466 35.22 38.28 -9.88
CA SER A 466 34.42 37.36 -10.70
C SER A 466 34.15 36.06 -9.95
N LEU A 467 32.89 35.65 -9.92
CA LEU A 467 32.42 34.42 -9.31
C LEU A 467 32.07 33.41 -10.40
N GLU A 468 32.34 32.12 -10.17
CA GLU A 468 31.91 31.04 -11.08
C GLU A 468 30.39 30.85 -11.04
N GLN A 469 29.77 31.08 -9.89
CA GLN A 469 28.33 31.06 -9.68
C GLN A 469 27.92 32.25 -8.81
N ASP A 470 27.19 33.21 -9.38
CA ASP A 470 26.83 34.46 -8.71
C ASP A 470 25.33 34.55 -8.37
N GLN A 471 24.58 33.45 -8.51
CA GLN A 471 23.14 33.43 -8.28
C GLN A 471 22.75 32.45 -7.17
N ILE A 472 21.90 32.95 -6.27
CA ILE A 472 21.19 32.19 -5.24
C ILE A 472 19.72 32.22 -5.60
N VAL A 473 19.11 31.05 -5.77
CA VAL A 473 17.66 30.90 -5.95
C VAL A 473 17.08 30.34 -4.66
N ILE A 474 16.08 31.03 -4.10
CA ILE A 474 15.33 30.58 -2.92
C ILE A 474 13.87 30.44 -3.31
N THR A 475 13.31 29.24 -3.16
CA THR A 475 11.90 28.98 -3.46
C THR A 475 11.03 29.22 -2.23
N ARG A 476 10.06 30.13 -2.33
CA ARG A 476 9.00 30.30 -1.32
C ARG A 476 7.87 29.31 -1.62
N THR A 477 7.70 28.31 -0.78
CA THR A 477 6.68 27.27 -0.94
C THR A 477 5.45 27.56 -0.07
N ALA A 478 4.31 26.95 -0.37
CA ALA A 478 3.12 27.08 0.49
C ALA A 478 3.29 26.31 1.81
N ALA A 479 3.86 25.11 1.72
CA ALA A 479 4.22 24.29 2.86
C ALA A 479 5.41 23.39 2.50
N THR A 480 6.01 22.78 3.51
CA THR A 480 7.02 21.72 3.38
C THR A 480 6.58 20.54 4.23
N VAL A 481 6.66 19.33 3.69
CA VAL A 481 6.44 18.11 4.48
C VAL A 481 7.73 17.85 5.24
N GLU A 482 7.68 17.64 6.56
CA GLU A 482 8.86 17.31 7.37
C GLU A 482 8.99 15.79 7.54
N ALA A 483 8.04 15.15 8.23
CA ALA A 483 8.04 13.71 8.46
C ALA A 483 6.69 13.06 8.13
N ILE A 484 6.75 11.94 7.40
CA ILE A 484 5.62 11.02 7.20
C ILE A 484 5.96 9.74 7.96
N PRO A 485 5.15 9.26 8.92
CA PRO A 485 5.39 8.00 9.59
C PRO A 485 5.16 6.83 8.63
N ALA A 486 6.02 5.82 8.69
CA ALA A 486 5.82 4.57 7.96
C ALA A 486 4.54 3.86 8.43
N SER A 487 3.64 3.50 7.51
CA SER A 487 2.39 2.81 7.84
C SER A 487 2.61 1.38 8.34
N HIS A 488 3.64 0.70 7.84
CA HIS A 488 3.91 -0.70 8.12
C HIS A 488 5.40 -0.94 8.36
N SER A 489 5.70 -1.93 9.22
CA SER A 489 7.03 -2.48 9.35
C SER A 489 7.38 -3.33 8.13
N ILE A 490 8.61 -3.22 7.65
CA ILE A 490 9.14 -3.99 6.53
C ILE A 490 10.43 -4.67 6.99
N GLY A 491 10.51 -5.98 6.77
CA GLY A 491 11.67 -6.77 7.15
C GLY A 491 12.06 -7.82 6.11
N VAL A 492 13.29 -8.28 6.23
CA VAL A 492 13.87 -9.36 5.42
C VAL A 492 13.93 -10.61 6.27
N GLU A 493 13.47 -11.73 5.73
CA GLU A 493 13.66 -13.04 6.37
C GLU A 493 15.10 -13.51 6.19
N VAL A 494 15.76 -13.82 7.30
CA VAL A 494 17.15 -14.28 7.35
C VAL A 494 17.30 -15.41 8.35
N LEU A 495 18.30 -16.27 8.18
CA LEU A 495 18.64 -17.25 9.21
C LEU A 495 19.48 -16.58 10.30
N SER A 496 19.16 -16.86 11.56
CA SER A 496 19.96 -16.45 12.72
C SER A 496 21.43 -16.91 12.68
N LYS A 497 21.71 -18.00 11.97
CA LYS A 497 23.04 -18.56 11.69
C LYS A 497 22.93 -19.62 10.61
N LEU A 498 24.05 -20.14 10.12
CA LEU A 498 24.07 -21.27 9.19
C LEU A 498 23.29 -22.47 9.76
N GLY A 499 22.20 -22.87 9.10
CA GLY A 499 21.29 -23.91 9.58
C GLY A 499 20.47 -23.55 10.83
N GLY A 500 20.44 -22.26 11.20
CA GLY A 500 19.60 -21.72 12.27
C GLY A 500 18.15 -21.50 11.81
N ARG A 501 17.29 -21.02 12.73
CA ARG A 501 15.89 -20.70 12.40
C ARG A 501 15.80 -19.39 11.61
N PRO A 502 14.79 -19.24 10.73
CA PRO A 502 14.41 -17.96 10.17
C PRO A 502 14.00 -16.96 11.27
N VAL A 503 14.43 -15.72 11.11
CA VAL A 503 14.06 -14.54 11.89
C VAL A 503 13.83 -13.39 10.92
N ILE A 504 13.04 -12.39 11.33
CA ILE A 504 12.82 -11.19 10.55
C ILE A 504 13.77 -10.08 11.01
N GLU A 505 14.59 -9.58 10.09
CA GLU A 505 15.44 -8.42 10.31
C GLU A 505 14.76 -7.18 9.69
N TYR A 506 14.39 -6.21 10.53
CA TYR A 506 13.60 -5.07 10.08
C TYR A 506 14.47 -4.02 9.38
N LEU A 507 14.06 -3.64 8.18
CA LEU A 507 14.59 -2.48 7.45
C LEU A 507 14.00 -1.19 8.04
N VAL A 508 12.68 -1.20 8.23
CA VAL A 508 11.90 -0.08 8.76
C VAL A 508 10.81 -0.63 9.68
N ARG A 509 10.50 0.11 10.74
CA ARG A 509 9.37 -0.16 11.64
C ARG A 509 8.24 0.83 11.37
N ALA A 510 7.00 0.39 11.58
CA ALA A 510 5.86 1.29 11.60
C ALA A 510 6.11 2.46 12.57
N GLY A 511 5.77 3.68 12.14
CA GLY A 511 6.01 4.92 12.88
C GLY A 511 7.38 5.58 12.65
N ASP A 512 8.33 4.91 12.00
CA ASP A 512 9.59 5.55 11.59
C ASP A 512 9.34 6.73 10.65
N SER A 513 10.09 7.83 10.81
CA SER A 513 9.98 9.00 9.93
C SER A 513 10.57 8.74 8.54
N LEU A 514 9.80 9.06 7.50
CA LEU A 514 10.18 8.92 6.09
C LEU A 514 10.70 10.23 5.48
N PRO A 515 11.65 10.15 4.51
CA PRO A 515 12.26 8.93 4.01
C PRO A 515 13.25 8.35 5.01
N LYS A 516 13.35 7.01 5.07
CA LYS A 516 14.31 6.31 5.93
C LYS A 516 15.30 5.55 5.08
N LYS A 517 16.59 5.85 5.26
CA LYS A 517 17.69 5.14 4.60
C LYS A 517 18.50 4.35 5.61
N GLY A 518 19.05 3.23 5.19
CA GLY A 518 19.93 2.45 6.03
C GLY A 518 20.73 1.44 5.23
N LYS A 519 21.58 0.73 5.96
CA LYS A 519 22.49 -0.27 5.41
C LYS A 519 22.56 -1.45 6.35
N LEU A 520 22.25 -2.63 5.85
CA LEU A 520 22.42 -3.89 6.55
C LEU A 520 23.43 -4.75 5.82
N VAL A 521 24.19 -5.55 6.57
CA VAL A 521 25.08 -6.55 6.01
C VAL A 521 24.49 -7.91 6.33
N PHE A 522 24.27 -8.69 5.29
CA PHE A 522 23.91 -10.09 5.40
C PHE A 522 25.05 -10.95 4.88
N LYS A 523 24.96 -12.27 5.06
CA LYS A 523 25.91 -13.22 4.49
C LYS A 523 25.21 -14.31 3.70
N ALA A 524 25.82 -14.78 2.62
CA ALA A 524 25.31 -15.92 1.85
C ALA A 524 25.35 -17.20 2.71
N ALA A 525 24.25 -17.94 2.83
CA ALA A 525 24.24 -19.22 3.55
C ALA A 525 24.81 -20.35 2.69
N GLU A 526 24.80 -20.20 1.37
CA GLU A 526 25.32 -21.17 0.41
C GLU A 526 26.16 -20.50 -0.66
N SER A 527 26.87 -21.30 -1.45
CA SER A 527 27.71 -20.76 -2.53
C SER A 527 26.91 -20.67 -3.82
N LEU A 528 27.01 -19.55 -4.54
CA LEU A 528 26.39 -19.33 -5.84
C LEU A 528 27.46 -19.05 -6.90
N LYS A 529 27.46 -19.82 -7.99
CA LYS A 529 28.39 -19.64 -9.11
C LYS A 529 27.74 -18.91 -10.27
N ALA A 530 28.55 -18.20 -11.05
CA ALA A 530 28.10 -17.60 -12.31
C ALA A 530 27.49 -18.67 -13.23
N ARG A 531 26.37 -18.33 -13.86
CA ARG A 531 25.57 -19.17 -14.78
C ARG A 531 24.97 -20.43 -14.16
N ASP A 532 25.03 -20.56 -12.83
CA ASP A 532 24.36 -21.64 -12.11
C ASP A 532 22.84 -21.41 -12.07
N ALA A 533 22.08 -22.49 -11.90
CA ALA A 533 20.62 -22.44 -11.80
C ALA A 533 20.14 -22.03 -10.39
N GLY A 534 21.05 -21.98 -9.42
CA GLY A 534 20.77 -21.55 -8.05
C GLY A 534 20.54 -20.04 -7.91
N SER A 535 20.10 -19.61 -6.73
CA SER A 535 19.86 -18.20 -6.43
C SER A 535 19.90 -17.90 -4.95
N LEU A 536 20.38 -16.73 -4.56
CA LEU A 536 20.24 -16.17 -3.21
C LEU A 536 18.97 -15.33 -3.13
N ASN A 537 18.13 -15.58 -2.11
CA ASN A 537 16.78 -15.04 -2.01
C ASN A 537 16.61 -14.21 -0.73
N LEU A 538 16.38 -12.91 -0.88
CA LEU A 538 15.96 -12.03 0.22
C LEU A 538 14.43 -11.95 0.18
N LYS A 539 13.75 -12.75 1.02
CA LYS A 539 12.28 -12.68 1.14
C LYS A 539 11.90 -11.48 1.99
N ILE A 540 10.97 -10.67 1.51
CA ILE A 540 10.59 -9.41 2.14
C ILE A 540 9.14 -9.53 2.60
N TRP A 541 8.94 -9.15 3.87
CA TRP A 541 7.67 -9.26 4.58
C TRP A 541 7.24 -7.89 5.10
N GLU A 542 5.93 -7.66 5.09
CA GLU A 542 5.27 -6.50 5.67
C GLU A 542 4.43 -6.95 6.86
N GLY A 543 4.76 -6.42 8.04
CA GLY A 543 4.12 -6.77 9.32
C GLY A 543 5.11 -6.97 10.48
N ASP A 544 4.56 -7.15 11.68
CA ASP A 544 5.31 -7.24 12.94
C ASP A 544 5.29 -8.63 13.60
N ILE A 545 4.61 -9.61 13.01
CA ILE A 545 4.49 -10.96 13.58
C ILE A 545 5.85 -11.65 13.52
N ARG A 546 6.41 -12.05 14.65
CA ARG A 546 7.76 -12.63 14.70
C ARG A 546 7.80 -14.12 14.41
N ASP A 547 6.74 -14.83 14.81
CA ASP A 547 6.67 -16.28 14.68
C ASP A 547 5.20 -16.77 14.58
N PRO A 548 4.82 -17.48 13.50
CA PRO A 548 5.64 -17.73 12.31
C PRO A 548 5.69 -16.48 11.40
N ILE A 549 6.83 -16.22 10.76
CA ILE A 549 7.01 -15.05 9.87
C ILE A 549 6.00 -15.06 8.71
N SER A 550 5.59 -16.26 8.27
CA SER A 550 4.61 -16.47 7.20
C SER A 550 3.21 -15.93 7.50
N ASP A 551 2.92 -15.57 8.75
CA ASP A 551 1.65 -14.94 9.12
C ASP A 551 1.61 -13.45 8.73
N ASN A 552 2.76 -12.85 8.42
CA ASN A 552 2.86 -11.52 7.81
C ASN A 552 2.50 -11.56 6.32
N ARG A 553 2.35 -10.39 5.72
CA ARG A 553 2.16 -10.26 4.27
C ARG A 553 3.49 -10.42 3.54
N ALA A 554 3.59 -11.42 2.68
CA ALA A 554 4.70 -11.50 1.73
C ALA A 554 4.54 -10.38 0.70
N ILE A 555 5.56 -9.52 0.55
CA ILE A 555 5.49 -8.37 -0.38
C ILE A 555 6.44 -8.51 -1.56
N GLY A 556 7.44 -9.40 -1.49
CA GLY A 556 8.27 -9.75 -2.64
C GLY A 556 9.52 -10.51 -2.25
N VAL A 557 10.30 -10.90 -3.26
CA VAL A 557 11.61 -11.53 -3.07
C VAL A 557 12.62 -10.82 -3.96
N LEU A 558 13.76 -10.39 -3.38
CA LEU A 558 14.93 -9.98 -4.16
C LEU A 558 15.77 -11.22 -4.45
N LYS A 559 15.80 -11.63 -5.72
CA LYS A 559 16.50 -12.84 -6.19
C LYS A 559 17.80 -12.48 -6.90
N ILE A 560 18.92 -13.01 -6.42
CA ILE A 560 20.23 -12.97 -7.10
C ILE A 560 20.50 -14.35 -7.66
N SER A 561 20.28 -14.54 -8.96
CA SER A 561 20.48 -15.79 -9.68
C SER A 561 21.93 -15.90 -10.19
N GLY A 562 22.41 -17.13 -10.36
CA GLY A 562 23.69 -17.38 -11.02
C GLY A 562 23.74 -16.78 -12.44
N SER A 563 22.58 -16.68 -13.11
CA SER A 563 22.44 -16.03 -14.42
C SER A 563 22.70 -14.52 -14.42
N ASP A 564 22.72 -13.87 -13.27
CA ASP A 564 22.73 -12.41 -13.18
C ASP A 564 24.14 -11.81 -13.21
N PHE A 565 25.17 -12.68 -13.22
CA PHE A 565 26.57 -12.29 -13.31
C PHE A 565 27.38 -13.26 -14.17
N ASP A 566 28.33 -12.71 -14.92
CA ASP A 566 29.01 -13.42 -16.00
C ASP A 566 30.17 -14.32 -15.54
N ASP A 567 30.83 -13.95 -14.44
CA ASP A 567 32.00 -14.65 -13.90
C ASP A 567 32.09 -14.44 -12.37
N GLY A 568 32.78 -15.35 -11.68
CA GLY A 568 32.97 -15.33 -10.24
C GLY A 568 32.11 -16.32 -9.47
N VAL A 569 32.34 -16.35 -8.16
CA VAL A 569 31.62 -17.19 -7.21
C VAL A 569 31.34 -16.35 -5.97
N ILE A 570 30.09 -16.38 -5.50
CA ILE A 570 29.71 -15.88 -4.20
C ILE A 570 29.85 -17.07 -3.24
N PRO A 571 30.92 -17.16 -2.42
CA PRO A 571 31.07 -18.27 -1.49
C PRO A 571 30.08 -18.15 -0.32
N ALA A 572 29.75 -19.28 0.30
CA ALA A 572 29.05 -19.28 1.58
C ALA A 572 29.83 -18.44 2.60
N GLY A 573 29.14 -17.54 3.30
CA GLY A 573 29.70 -16.55 4.22
C GLY A 573 30.11 -15.22 3.58
N ALA A 574 30.01 -15.08 2.25
CA ALA A 574 30.28 -13.80 1.56
C ALA A 574 29.28 -12.72 1.99
N ASP A 575 29.77 -11.50 2.13
CA ASP A 575 28.96 -10.34 2.50
C ASP A 575 28.01 -9.95 1.35
N LEU A 576 26.75 -9.77 1.70
CA LEU A 576 25.69 -9.20 0.89
C LEU A 576 25.31 -7.87 1.55
N ILE A 577 25.79 -6.78 0.96
CA ILE A 577 25.59 -5.44 1.50
C ILE A 577 24.27 -4.91 0.96
N CYS A 578 23.25 -4.83 1.82
CA CYS A 578 21.92 -4.34 1.47
C CYS A 578 21.78 -2.88 1.89
N ASP A 579 21.85 -1.98 0.92
CA ASP A 579 21.49 -0.57 1.08
C ASP A 579 19.99 -0.42 0.77
N PHE A 580 19.25 0.26 1.65
CA PHE A 580 17.81 0.42 1.52
C PHE A 580 17.38 1.87 1.72
N GLU A 581 16.31 2.26 1.02
CA GLU A 581 15.62 3.53 1.21
C GLU A 581 14.10 3.30 1.13
N LEU A 582 13.38 3.66 2.18
CA LEU A 582 11.93 3.79 2.15
C LEU A 582 11.59 5.25 1.88
N LEU A 583 11.00 5.53 0.71
CA LEU A 583 10.68 6.88 0.24
C LEU A 583 9.52 7.52 1.02
N ASP A 584 9.25 8.81 0.81
CA ASP A 584 8.10 9.53 1.42
C ASP A 584 6.73 8.89 1.08
N SER A 585 6.60 8.28 -0.09
CA SER A 585 5.42 7.48 -0.45
C SER A 585 5.29 6.17 0.32
N GLY A 586 6.34 5.82 1.07
CA GLY A 586 6.55 4.52 1.66
C GLY A 586 6.86 3.43 0.64
N ASN A 587 7.42 3.73 -0.55
CA ASN A 587 7.94 2.69 -1.47
C ASN A 587 9.34 2.27 -1.06
N LEU A 588 9.62 0.97 -1.10
CA LEU A 588 10.92 0.42 -0.76
C LEU A 588 11.83 0.35 -1.99
N VAL A 589 13.00 0.99 -1.90
CA VAL A 589 14.11 0.86 -2.84
C VAL A 589 15.20 0.04 -2.17
N LEU A 590 15.62 -1.04 -2.83
CA LEU A 590 16.67 -1.94 -2.36
C LEU A 590 17.79 -2.06 -3.38
N GLU A 591 19.01 -2.03 -2.85
CA GLU A 591 20.23 -2.29 -3.59
C GLU A 591 21.08 -3.30 -2.81
N VAL A 592 21.52 -4.36 -3.47
CA VAL A 592 22.41 -5.36 -2.87
C VAL A 592 23.73 -5.36 -3.61
N SER A 593 24.79 -4.92 -2.94
CA SER A 593 26.16 -5.03 -3.42
C SER A 593 26.82 -6.31 -2.90
N VAL A 594 27.52 -7.01 -3.79
CA VAL A 594 28.24 -8.24 -3.48
C VAL A 594 29.74 -8.02 -3.76
N PRO A 595 30.52 -7.59 -2.75
CA PRO A 595 31.91 -7.14 -2.95
C PRO A 595 32.83 -8.18 -3.57
N CYS A 596 32.62 -9.48 -3.30
CA CYS A 596 33.49 -10.53 -3.80
C CYS A 596 33.45 -10.71 -5.33
N ILE A 597 32.35 -10.30 -5.97
CA ILE A 597 32.20 -10.31 -7.44
C ILE A 597 32.18 -8.89 -8.04
N GLY A 598 32.23 -7.85 -7.21
CA GLY A 598 32.22 -6.45 -7.65
C GLY A 598 30.91 -6.03 -8.33
N SER A 599 29.80 -6.74 -8.05
CA SER A 599 28.51 -6.51 -8.68
C SER A 599 27.51 -5.88 -7.71
N THR A 600 26.60 -5.09 -8.26
CA THR A 600 25.50 -4.45 -7.56
C THR A 600 24.19 -4.79 -8.26
N PHE A 601 23.20 -5.22 -7.49
CA PHE A 601 21.88 -5.61 -7.97
C PHE A 601 20.84 -4.60 -7.45
N HIS A 602 20.08 -3.98 -8.35
CA HIS A 602 19.10 -2.92 -8.04
C HIS A 602 17.66 -3.41 -8.22
N SER A 603 16.74 -2.98 -7.36
CA SER A 603 15.31 -3.33 -7.46
C SER A 603 14.67 -2.98 -8.83
N GLU A 604 15.10 -1.91 -9.49
CA GLU A 604 14.54 -1.44 -10.78
C GLU A 604 14.78 -2.36 -11.98
N LYS A 605 15.70 -3.33 -11.89
CA LYS A 605 16.06 -4.26 -12.99
C LYS A 605 15.32 -5.60 -12.99
N ASN A 606 14.15 -5.70 -12.36
CA ASN A 606 13.39 -6.95 -12.18
C ASN A 606 14.03 -7.96 -11.20
N PHE A 607 14.82 -7.53 -10.21
CA PHE A 607 15.29 -8.45 -9.16
C PHE A 607 14.30 -8.60 -8.01
N TYR A 608 13.45 -7.58 -7.78
CA TYR A 608 12.30 -7.65 -6.89
C TYR A 608 11.10 -8.18 -7.68
N SER A 609 10.77 -9.46 -7.49
CA SER A 609 9.57 -10.06 -8.09
C SER A 609 8.46 -10.12 -7.06
N THR A 610 7.32 -9.54 -7.43
CA THR A 610 6.04 -9.76 -6.73
C THR A 610 5.27 -10.93 -7.33
N ASP A 611 5.64 -11.42 -8.51
CA ASP A 611 4.80 -12.34 -9.30
C ASP A 611 4.50 -13.63 -8.56
N ASP A 612 5.48 -14.17 -7.82
CA ASP A 612 5.33 -15.37 -6.99
C ASP A 612 4.43 -15.14 -5.75
N THR A 613 4.17 -13.87 -5.40
CA THR A 613 3.34 -13.46 -4.25
C THR A 613 1.97 -12.90 -4.67
N ARG A 614 1.75 -12.60 -5.95
CA ARG A 614 0.49 -12.05 -6.46
C ARG A 614 -0.58 -13.12 -6.53
N LEU A 615 -1.58 -13.00 -5.66
CA LEU A 615 -2.77 -13.85 -5.69
C LEU A 615 -3.70 -13.47 -6.83
N ASP A 616 -4.26 -14.47 -7.51
CA ASP A 616 -5.40 -14.30 -8.39
C ASP A 616 -6.70 -14.57 -7.62
N TYR A 617 -7.34 -13.52 -7.14
CA TYR A 617 -8.60 -13.59 -6.41
C TYR A 617 -9.80 -14.07 -7.22
N SER A 618 -9.68 -14.25 -8.55
CA SER A 618 -10.71 -14.96 -9.33
C SER A 618 -10.72 -16.46 -9.08
N THR A 619 -9.61 -17.02 -8.56
CA THR A 619 -9.45 -18.45 -8.27
C THR A 619 -9.02 -18.75 -6.83
N ALA A 620 -8.62 -17.72 -6.06
CA ALA A 620 -8.08 -17.89 -4.70
C ALA A 620 -9.13 -18.09 -3.60
N ALA A 621 -10.44 -18.06 -3.88
CA ALA A 621 -11.47 -18.16 -2.84
C ALA A 621 -11.28 -19.39 -1.94
N ALA A 622 -10.98 -20.56 -2.53
CA ALA A 622 -10.72 -21.79 -1.80
C ALA A 622 -9.46 -21.69 -0.90
N LEU A 623 -8.39 -21.05 -1.39
CA LEU A 623 -7.17 -20.82 -0.62
C LEU A 623 -7.43 -19.91 0.58
N VAL A 624 -8.15 -18.80 0.36
CA VAL A 624 -8.49 -17.85 1.43
C VAL A 624 -9.34 -18.52 2.51
N ILE A 625 -10.33 -19.32 2.13
CA ILE A 625 -11.16 -20.07 3.08
C ILE A 625 -10.32 -21.08 3.88
N ASP A 626 -9.37 -21.77 3.24
CA ASP A 626 -8.47 -22.71 3.91
C ASP A 626 -7.55 -22.00 4.92
N GLU A 627 -6.96 -20.86 4.56
CA GLU A 627 -6.16 -20.02 5.46
C GLU A 627 -7.00 -19.49 6.64
N GLY A 628 -8.26 -19.12 6.40
CA GLY A 628 -9.21 -18.74 7.43
C GLY A 628 -9.50 -19.89 8.40
N LYS A 629 -9.74 -21.10 7.88
CA LYS A 629 -9.96 -22.31 8.69
C LYS A 629 -8.75 -22.68 9.55
N ARG A 630 -7.53 -22.58 9.00
CA ARG A 630 -6.28 -22.83 9.74
C ARG A 630 -6.14 -21.86 10.91
N THR A 631 -6.32 -20.58 10.64
CA THR A 631 -6.22 -19.52 11.67
C THR A 631 -7.33 -19.70 12.73
N LEU A 632 -8.56 -20.05 12.32
CA LEU A 632 -9.66 -20.30 13.23
C LEU A 632 -9.43 -21.53 14.12
N THR A 633 -8.85 -22.60 13.56
CA THR A 633 -8.47 -23.80 14.33
C THR A 633 -7.47 -23.43 15.41
N ARG A 634 -6.45 -22.65 15.05
CA ARG A 634 -5.43 -22.17 15.98
C ARG A 634 -6.02 -21.29 17.10
N ILE A 635 -6.94 -20.39 16.76
CA ILE A 635 -7.67 -19.61 17.77
C ILE A 635 -8.43 -20.55 18.70
N GLY A 636 -9.10 -21.59 18.18
CA GLY A 636 -9.81 -22.58 18.99
C GLY A 636 -8.93 -23.32 20.00
N GLU A 637 -7.72 -23.72 19.59
CA GLU A 637 -6.73 -24.35 20.47
C GLU A 637 -6.33 -23.44 21.64
N ILE A 638 -6.05 -22.17 21.35
CA ILE A 638 -5.66 -21.18 22.35
C ILE A 638 -6.85 -20.84 23.27
N ASN A 639 -8.02 -20.65 22.67
CA ASN A 639 -9.24 -20.26 23.36
C ASN A 639 -9.81 -21.36 24.29
N ALA A 640 -9.29 -22.59 24.21
CA ALA A 640 -9.59 -23.66 25.14
C ALA A 640 -8.92 -23.45 26.52
N ALA A 641 -7.84 -22.68 26.58
CA ALA A 641 -7.09 -22.39 27.81
C ALA A 641 -7.15 -20.90 28.20
N ILE A 642 -7.23 -19.99 27.24
CA ILE A 642 -7.16 -18.54 27.44
C ILE A 642 -8.45 -17.88 26.95
N ASP A 643 -9.11 -17.10 27.79
CA ASP A 643 -10.26 -16.27 27.40
C ASP A 643 -9.81 -14.82 27.22
N SER A 644 -9.91 -14.29 26.00
CA SER A 644 -9.49 -12.92 25.67
C SER A 644 -10.46 -12.25 24.71
N PRO A 645 -10.86 -10.98 24.94
CA PRO A 645 -11.68 -10.21 24.00
C PRO A 645 -11.08 -10.15 22.60
N LYS A 646 -9.75 -10.11 22.48
CA LYS A 646 -9.03 -10.09 21.19
C LYS A 646 -9.21 -11.39 20.40
N LEU A 647 -9.23 -12.54 21.07
CA LEU A 647 -9.52 -13.84 20.44
C LEU A 647 -10.97 -13.91 19.95
N HIS A 648 -11.91 -13.35 20.71
CA HIS A 648 -13.30 -13.28 20.28
C HIS A 648 -13.47 -12.40 19.04
N GLU A 649 -12.82 -11.23 19.00
CA GLU A 649 -12.81 -10.36 17.83
C GLU A 649 -12.17 -11.06 16.61
N ALA A 650 -11.00 -11.70 16.79
CA ALA A 650 -10.32 -12.43 15.73
C ALA A 650 -11.20 -13.55 15.16
N ARG A 651 -11.88 -14.30 16.03
CA ARG A 651 -12.83 -15.35 15.64
C ARG A 651 -14.00 -14.77 14.83
N GLN A 652 -14.61 -13.69 15.28
CA GLN A 652 -15.75 -13.06 14.59
C GLN A 652 -15.35 -12.62 13.17
N LYS A 653 -14.14 -12.07 12.98
CA LYS A 653 -13.64 -11.73 11.64
C LYS A 653 -13.56 -12.96 10.73
N LEU A 654 -13.05 -14.08 11.25
CA LEU A 654 -12.86 -15.32 10.48
C LEU A 654 -14.15 -16.10 10.22
N GLU A 655 -15.18 -16.00 11.06
CA GLU A 655 -16.47 -16.67 10.83
C GLU A 655 -17.08 -16.22 9.49
N SER A 656 -17.00 -14.92 9.17
CA SER A 656 -17.44 -14.38 7.88
C SER A 656 -16.61 -14.87 6.68
N VAL A 657 -15.36 -15.26 6.91
CA VAL A 657 -14.46 -15.78 5.87
C VAL A 657 -14.77 -17.25 5.59
N VAL A 658 -14.93 -18.06 6.64
CA VAL A 658 -15.16 -19.50 6.52
C VAL A 658 -16.57 -19.80 5.97
N SER A 659 -17.51 -18.86 6.10
CA SER A 659 -18.86 -18.97 5.52
C SER A 659 -18.94 -18.67 4.02
N LEU A 660 -17.84 -18.25 3.37
CA LEU A 660 -17.85 -17.97 1.94
C LEU A 660 -18.00 -19.25 1.11
N ASP A 661 -18.75 -19.15 0.01
CA ASP A 661 -18.86 -20.22 -1.00
C ASP A 661 -17.78 -20.02 -2.08
N PRO A 662 -16.81 -20.93 -2.23
CA PRO A 662 -15.77 -20.81 -3.25
C PRO A 662 -16.29 -20.64 -4.69
N GLU A 663 -17.48 -21.17 -5.02
CA GLU A 663 -18.02 -21.14 -6.38
C GLU A 663 -18.81 -19.87 -6.70
N GLU A 664 -19.37 -19.20 -5.68
CA GLU A 664 -20.21 -18.00 -5.84
C GLU A 664 -19.53 -16.71 -5.35
N THR A 665 -18.33 -16.80 -4.76
CA THR A 665 -17.66 -15.66 -4.16
C THR A 665 -17.09 -14.70 -5.20
N GLU A 666 -17.52 -13.45 -5.14
CA GLU A 666 -16.96 -12.35 -5.92
C GLU A 666 -15.51 -12.07 -5.51
N THR A 667 -14.66 -11.70 -6.47
CA THR A 667 -13.24 -11.38 -6.26
C THR A 667 -13.00 -10.41 -5.11
N GLU A 668 -13.81 -9.35 -4.99
CA GLU A 668 -13.67 -8.36 -3.91
C GLU A 668 -13.85 -8.97 -2.51
N LYS A 669 -14.78 -9.93 -2.35
CA LYS A 669 -15.03 -10.60 -1.07
C LYS A 669 -13.86 -11.51 -0.68
N SER A 670 -13.24 -12.18 -1.65
CA SER A 670 -12.03 -12.99 -1.42
C SER A 670 -10.87 -12.13 -0.93
N GLN A 671 -10.69 -10.94 -1.51
CA GLN A 671 -9.67 -10.00 -1.08
C GLN A 671 -9.95 -9.45 0.33
N GLU A 672 -11.18 -9.00 0.60
CA GLU A 672 -11.59 -8.54 1.94
C GLU A 672 -11.40 -9.65 2.99
N ALA A 673 -11.69 -10.90 2.64
CA ALA A 673 -11.49 -12.03 3.51
C ALA A 673 -10.00 -12.27 3.84
N MET A 674 -9.10 -12.07 2.88
CA MET A 674 -7.65 -12.15 3.14
C MET A 674 -7.18 -11.07 4.12
N GLU A 675 -7.69 -9.84 3.99
CA GLU A 675 -7.40 -8.76 4.94
C GLU A 675 -7.92 -9.08 6.36
N LYS A 676 -9.11 -9.70 6.47
CA LYS A 676 -9.66 -10.17 7.75
C LYS A 676 -8.79 -11.26 8.39
N ILE A 677 -8.21 -12.16 7.59
CA ILE A 677 -7.27 -13.19 8.07
C ILE A 677 -6.03 -12.53 8.66
N LEU A 678 -5.43 -11.57 7.95
CA LEU A 678 -4.24 -10.85 8.44
C LEU A 678 -4.55 -10.10 9.75
N ALA A 679 -5.69 -9.40 9.82
CA ALA A 679 -6.12 -8.72 11.05
C ALA A 679 -6.33 -9.70 12.22
N ALA A 680 -6.88 -10.89 11.96
CA ALA A 680 -7.04 -11.93 12.98
C ALA A 680 -5.68 -12.49 13.46
N ARG A 681 -4.70 -12.63 12.56
CA ARG A 681 -3.32 -13.05 12.91
C ARG A 681 -2.59 -12.02 13.76
N ILE A 682 -2.76 -10.73 13.48
CA ILE A 682 -2.20 -9.65 14.32
C ILE A 682 -2.77 -9.72 15.74
N LEU A 683 -4.10 -9.84 15.88
CA LEU A 683 -4.74 -10.00 17.20
C LEU A 683 -4.24 -11.26 17.92
N LEU A 684 -4.01 -12.35 17.18
CA LEU A 684 -3.47 -13.59 17.74
C LEU A 684 -2.03 -13.42 18.25
N ASP A 685 -1.17 -12.69 17.52
CA ASP A 685 0.20 -12.38 17.94
C ASP A 685 0.22 -11.48 19.18
N GLU A 686 -0.68 -10.49 19.26
CA GLU A 686 -0.84 -9.68 20.47
C GLU A 686 -1.21 -10.53 21.70
N VAL A 687 -2.15 -11.46 21.56
CA VAL A 687 -2.51 -12.41 22.62
C VAL A 687 -1.33 -13.32 22.96
N ARG A 688 -0.54 -13.74 21.96
CA ARG A 688 0.71 -14.48 22.17
C ARG A 688 1.71 -13.69 23.00
N MET A 689 1.84 -12.39 22.78
CA MET A 689 2.73 -11.54 23.58
C MET A 689 2.23 -11.35 25.01
N GLU A 690 0.91 -11.26 25.21
CA GLU A 690 0.28 -11.12 26.53
C GLU A 690 0.32 -12.43 27.35
N HIS A 691 0.17 -13.59 26.70
CA HIS A 691 0.05 -14.92 27.33
C HIS A 691 1.16 -15.90 26.89
N LEU A 692 2.38 -15.39 26.69
CA LEU A 692 3.48 -16.14 26.08
C LEU A 692 3.70 -17.54 26.68
N SER A 693 3.82 -17.65 28.01
CA SER A 693 4.10 -18.93 28.67
C SER A 693 2.97 -19.96 28.50
N GLU A 694 1.72 -19.50 28.54
CA GLU A 694 0.55 -20.36 28.40
C GLU A 694 0.46 -20.90 26.97
N ILE A 695 0.67 -20.02 25.97
CA ILE A 695 0.65 -20.42 24.55
C ILE A 695 1.81 -21.34 24.21
N GLN A 696 3.01 -21.07 24.71
CA GLN A 696 4.15 -21.97 24.57
C GLN A 696 3.87 -23.35 25.19
N GLN A 697 3.15 -23.41 26.31
CA GLN A 697 2.72 -24.69 26.88
C GLN A 697 1.72 -25.43 25.98
N ILE A 698 0.75 -24.71 25.39
CA ILE A 698 -0.22 -25.27 24.45
C ILE A 698 0.52 -25.88 23.24
N ASP A 699 1.52 -25.19 22.71
CA ASP A 699 2.31 -25.64 21.56
C ASP A 699 3.13 -26.90 21.86
N LEU A 700 3.79 -26.93 23.02
CA LEU A 700 4.51 -28.12 23.47
C LEU A 700 3.56 -29.30 23.66
N ASN A 701 2.42 -29.08 24.31
CA ASN A 701 1.42 -30.12 24.54
C ASN A 701 0.90 -30.69 23.21
N GLY A 702 0.62 -29.84 22.21
CA GLY A 702 0.17 -30.29 20.90
C GLY A 702 1.16 -31.22 20.21
N ILE A 703 2.46 -30.91 20.27
CA ILE A 703 3.52 -31.76 19.70
C ILE A 703 3.68 -33.06 20.48
N VAL A 704 3.60 -33.03 21.81
CA VAL A 704 3.70 -34.23 22.65
C VAL A 704 2.53 -35.17 22.37
N VAL A 705 1.30 -34.66 22.31
CA VAL A 705 0.10 -35.44 21.95
C VAL A 705 0.25 -36.05 20.56
N LEU A 706 0.65 -35.27 19.57
CA LEU A 706 0.88 -35.77 18.21
C LEU A 706 1.94 -36.88 18.20
N PHE A 707 3.04 -36.71 18.93
CA PHE A 707 4.09 -37.71 19.01
C PHE A 707 3.59 -38.99 19.67
N ASP A 708 2.97 -38.89 20.84
CA ASP A 708 2.52 -40.05 21.62
C ASP A 708 1.43 -40.85 20.90
N GLU A 709 0.48 -40.17 20.26
CA GLU A 709 -0.65 -40.82 19.59
C GLU A 709 -0.28 -41.38 18.21
N HIS A 710 0.59 -40.70 17.44
CA HIS A 710 0.78 -41.01 16.02
C HIS A 710 2.21 -41.41 15.63
N VAL A 711 3.23 -40.96 16.37
CA VAL A 711 4.65 -41.10 15.96
C VAL A 711 5.40 -42.14 16.79
N ARG A 712 5.14 -42.22 18.10
CA ARG A 712 5.90 -43.03 19.05
C ARG A 712 5.97 -44.50 18.65
N GLN A 713 4.87 -45.06 18.13
CA GLN A 713 4.81 -46.44 17.63
C GLN A 713 5.79 -46.76 16.47
N HIS A 714 6.31 -45.74 15.78
CA HIS A 714 7.24 -45.88 14.66
C HIS A 714 8.69 -45.49 15.04
N ALA A 715 8.89 -44.97 16.26
CA ALA A 715 10.18 -44.50 16.74
C ALA A 715 11.04 -45.66 17.28
N GLN A 716 12.36 -45.52 17.21
CA GLN A 716 13.28 -46.39 17.94
C GLN A 716 13.35 -45.99 19.42
N GLN A 717 13.71 -46.94 20.29
CA GLN A 717 13.83 -46.66 21.73
C GLN A 717 14.81 -45.52 22.06
N SER A 718 15.88 -45.36 21.28
CA SER A 718 16.83 -44.24 21.38
C SER A 718 16.20 -42.90 20.97
N GLU A 719 15.32 -42.90 19.98
CA GLU A 719 14.61 -41.71 19.49
C GLU A 719 13.54 -41.26 20.48
N GLU A 720 12.80 -42.19 21.06
CA GLU A 720 11.85 -41.92 22.16
C GLU A 720 12.56 -41.28 23.35
N ALA A 721 13.65 -41.88 23.81
CA ALA A 721 14.42 -41.34 24.93
C ALA A 721 14.98 -39.93 24.62
N THR A 722 15.40 -39.70 23.38
CA THR A 722 15.86 -38.39 22.91
C THR A 722 14.70 -37.39 22.89
N PHE A 723 13.54 -37.77 22.35
CA PHE A 723 12.35 -36.93 22.30
C PHE A 723 11.89 -36.52 23.71
N ASP A 724 11.76 -37.48 24.63
CA ASP A 724 11.36 -37.22 26.02
C ASP A 724 12.37 -36.32 26.76
N SER A 725 13.67 -36.49 26.48
CA SER A 725 14.72 -35.61 27.02
C SER A 725 14.61 -34.19 26.49
N GLN A 726 14.29 -34.07 25.21
CA GLN A 726 14.16 -32.80 24.49
C GLN A 726 12.89 -32.05 24.95
N VAL A 727 11.77 -32.76 25.19
CA VAL A 727 10.56 -32.20 25.81
C VAL A 727 10.87 -31.55 27.16
N ARG A 728 11.69 -32.20 28.00
CA ARG A 728 12.12 -31.62 29.28
C ARG A 728 12.99 -30.37 29.13
N LEU A 729 13.71 -30.22 28.01
CA LEU A 729 14.47 -29.00 27.72
C LEU A 729 13.54 -27.89 27.26
N VAL A 730 12.61 -28.17 26.34
CA VAL A 730 11.60 -27.20 25.87
C VAL A 730 10.76 -26.68 27.04
N GLN A 731 10.33 -27.57 27.94
CA GLN A 731 9.56 -27.23 29.13
C GLN A 731 10.29 -26.21 30.04
N LYS A 732 11.62 -26.23 30.07
CA LYS A 732 12.42 -25.29 30.88
C LYS A 732 12.57 -23.92 30.23
N SER A 733 12.51 -23.84 28.90
CA SER A 733 12.61 -22.59 28.15
C SER A 733 11.27 -21.82 28.05
N ILE A 734 10.17 -22.38 28.57
CA ILE A 734 8.86 -21.70 28.56
C ILE A 734 8.94 -20.38 29.34
N GLY A 735 8.44 -19.30 28.75
CA GLY A 735 8.44 -17.94 29.28
C GLY A 735 9.74 -17.17 29.06
N GLU A 736 10.78 -17.78 28.48
CA GLU A 736 11.98 -17.05 28.08
C GLU A 736 11.66 -16.14 26.89
N LYS A 737 12.12 -14.88 26.95
CA LYS A 737 11.92 -13.89 25.87
C LYS A 737 12.91 -14.03 24.71
N ASN A 738 13.61 -15.16 24.65
CA ASN A 738 14.61 -15.45 23.63
C ASN A 738 14.09 -16.55 22.69
N ASP A 739 14.85 -16.81 21.64
CA ASP A 739 14.49 -17.77 20.60
C ASP A 739 14.78 -19.24 20.96
N ASP A 740 15.09 -19.57 22.22
CA ASP A 740 15.40 -20.95 22.62
C ASP A 740 14.16 -21.84 22.58
N PHE A 741 13.03 -21.40 23.12
CA PHE A 741 11.81 -22.21 23.14
C PHE A 741 11.42 -22.71 21.74
N GLU A 742 11.24 -21.80 20.79
CA GLU A 742 10.82 -22.13 19.43
C GLU A 742 11.88 -22.98 18.73
N ARG A 743 13.18 -22.71 18.96
CA ARG A 743 14.26 -23.53 18.40
C ARG A 743 14.21 -24.98 18.91
N GLN A 744 14.00 -25.18 20.21
CA GLN A 744 13.91 -26.51 20.79
C GLN A 744 12.60 -27.20 20.35
N LEU A 745 11.51 -26.44 20.19
CA LEU A 745 10.22 -26.91 19.70
C LEU A 745 10.29 -27.40 18.25
N ASP A 746 10.93 -26.63 17.37
CA ASP A 746 11.14 -27.03 15.96
C ASP A 746 12.01 -28.27 15.83
N ARG A 747 12.94 -28.48 16.76
CA ARG A 747 13.70 -29.73 16.83
C ARG A 747 12.80 -30.93 17.16
N LEU A 748 11.81 -30.80 18.04
CA LEU A 748 10.81 -31.84 18.29
C LEU A 748 9.96 -32.11 17.05
N LYS A 749 9.50 -31.06 16.35
CA LYS A 749 8.75 -31.19 15.10
C LYS A 749 9.57 -31.93 14.04
N LYS A 750 10.84 -31.55 13.86
CA LYS A 750 11.76 -32.17 12.90
C LYS A 750 12.00 -33.65 13.21
N MET A 751 12.25 -33.99 14.47
CA MET A 751 12.40 -35.40 14.88
C MET A 751 11.14 -36.21 14.55
N SER A 752 9.97 -35.67 14.89
CA SER A 752 8.68 -36.32 14.62
C SER A 752 8.47 -36.53 13.12
N PHE A 753 8.77 -35.51 12.32
CA PHE A 753 8.70 -35.57 10.86
C PHE A 753 9.67 -36.60 10.29
N GLU A 754 10.93 -36.65 10.73
CA GLU A 754 11.93 -37.61 10.25
C GLU A 754 11.54 -39.08 10.54
N ILE A 755 10.87 -39.33 11.67
CA ILE A 755 10.30 -40.65 12.00
C ILE A 755 9.18 -41.02 11.02
N LEU A 756 8.24 -40.11 10.80
CA LEU A 756 7.12 -40.33 9.87
C LEU A 756 7.59 -40.41 8.42
N TRP A 757 8.54 -39.59 7.99
CA TRP A 757 9.08 -39.54 6.64
C TRP A 757 9.83 -40.82 6.23
N ARG A 758 10.25 -41.64 7.19
CA ARG A 758 10.77 -42.99 6.92
C ARG A 758 9.67 -44.00 6.55
N GLN A 759 8.42 -43.70 6.84
CA GLN A 759 7.30 -44.59 6.59
C GLN A 759 6.72 -44.36 5.19
N ASP A 760 6.63 -45.41 4.39
CA ASP A 760 6.13 -45.31 3.01
C ASP A 760 4.67 -44.87 2.95
N TRP A 761 3.84 -45.36 3.88
CA TRP A 761 2.44 -44.95 4.00
C TRP A 761 2.30 -43.45 4.24
N PHE A 762 3.20 -42.84 5.03
CA PHE A 762 3.16 -41.43 5.35
C PHE A 762 3.50 -40.59 4.13
N VAL A 763 4.46 -41.02 3.32
CA VAL A 763 4.83 -40.32 2.07
C VAL A 763 3.69 -40.38 1.06
N VAL A 764 3.02 -41.53 0.93
CA VAL A 764 1.83 -41.64 0.08
C VAL A 764 0.68 -40.79 0.63
N ALA A 765 0.43 -40.81 1.94
CA ALA A 765 -0.61 -39.99 2.58
C ALA A 765 -0.33 -38.50 2.41
N ARG A 766 0.93 -38.09 2.54
CA ARG A 766 1.40 -36.71 2.33
C ARG A 766 1.19 -36.26 0.89
N PHE A 767 1.53 -37.11 -0.08
CA PHE A 767 1.26 -36.84 -1.49
C PHE A 767 -0.24 -36.66 -1.74
N LYS A 768 -1.07 -37.58 -1.25
CA LYS A 768 -2.53 -37.49 -1.36
C LYS A 768 -3.09 -36.22 -0.72
N TRP A 769 -2.56 -35.83 0.44
CA TRP A 769 -2.95 -34.60 1.13
C TRP A 769 -2.61 -33.36 0.30
N LEU A 770 -1.39 -33.25 -0.25
CA LEU A 770 -1.00 -32.12 -1.09
C LEU A 770 -1.88 -32.01 -2.34
N ILE A 771 -2.14 -33.12 -3.04
CA ILE A 771 -2.94 -33.06 -4.28
C ILE A 771 -4.44 -32.83 -4.03
N SER A 772 -4.92 -32.99 -2.79
CA SER A 772 -6.32 -32.72 -2.43
C SER A 772 -6.66 -31.22 -2.40
N ALA A 773 -5.64 -30.36 -2.36
CA ALA A 773 -5.78 -28.91 -2.29
C ALA A 773 -5.00 -28.22 -3.43
N PRO A 774 -5.40 -28.41 -4.70
CA PRO A 774 -4.69 -27.86 -5.87
C PRO A 774 -4.59 -26.33 -5.84
N HIS A 775 -5.54 -25.65 -5.22
CA HIS A 775 -5.58 -24.19 -5.05
C HIS A 775 -4.41 -23.63 -4.20
N ARG A 776 -3.61 -24.48 -3.54
CA ARG A 776 -2.44 -24.07 -2.76
C ARG A 776 -1.16 -23.95 -3.59
N PHE A 777 -1.21 -24.12 -4.91
CA PHE A 777 -0.02 -24.11 -5.76
C PHE A 777 -0.11 -22.98 -6.79
N SER A 778 0.96 -22.18 -6.91
CA SER A 778 0.98 -21.01 -7.79
C SER A 778 1.04 -21.38 -9.27
N ASN A 779 1.70 -22.50 -9.60
CA ASN A 779 1.84 -23.00 -10.96
C ASN A 779 0.99 -24.26 -11.18
N GLN A 780 -0.26 -24.05 -11.64
CA GLN A 780 -1.20 -25.15 -11.85
C GLN A 780 -0.75 -26.15 -12.93
N GLN A 781 -0.05 -25.69 -13.97
CA GLN A 781 0.48 -26.57 -15.01
C GLN A 781 1.53 -27.52 -14.42
N ARG A 782 2.52 -26.96 -13.71
CA ARG A 782 3.58 -27.75 -13.08
C ARG A 782 3.03 -28.67 -12.00
N PHE A 783 2.06 -28.20 -11.21
CA PHE A 783 1.34 -29.03 -10.25
C PHE A 783 0.71 -30.24 -10.94
N ASN A 784 -0.03 -30.05 -12.03
CA ASN A 784 -0.68 -31.15 -12.75
C ASN A 784 0.34 -32.17 -13.30
N GLU A 785 1.48 -31.71 -13.83
CA GLU A 785 2.59 -32.58 -14.25
C GLU A 785 3.13 -33.44 -13.08
N LEU A 786 3.39 -32.80 -11.94
CA LEU A 786 3.88 -33.46 -10.73
C LEU A 786 2.85 -34.44 -10.16
N VAL A 787 1.55 -34.11 -10.21
CA VAL A 787 0.48 -35.03 -9.80
C VAL A 787 0.46 -36.26 -10.69
N GLN A 788 0.58 -36.11 -12.02
CA GLN A 788 0.61 -37.25 -12.93
C GLN A 788 1.84 -38.15 -12.68
N MET A 789 3.01 -37.55 -12.49
CA MET A 789 4.23 -38.28 -12.13
C MET A 789 4.09 -39.00 -10.78
N GLY A 790 3.62 -38.30 -9.75
CA GLY A 790 3.44 -38.86 -8.41
C GLY A 790 2.40 -39.99 -8.38
N MET A 791 1.26 -39.84 -9.09
CA MET A 791 0.26 -40.91 -9.23
C MET A 791 0.80 -42.14 -9.98
N LYS A 792 1.77 -41.95 -10.90
CA LYS A 792 2.48 -43.07 -11.52
C LYS A 792 3.36 -43.79 -10.50
N PHE A 793 4.19 -43.05 -9.75
CA PHE A 793 5.07 -43.63 -8.73
C PHE A 793 4.31 -44.31 -7.58
N VAL A 794 3.16 -43.77 -7.16
CA VAL A 794 2.27 -44.43 -6.20
C VAL A 794 1.73 -45.77 -6.72
N ARG A 795 1.44 -45.89 -8.03
CA ARG A 795 0.98 -47.15 -8.64
C ARG A 795 2.10 -48.18 -8.83
N GLU A 796 3.31 -47.70 -9.06
CA GLU A 796 4.51 -48.52 -9.26
C GLU A 796 5.22 -48.87 -7.94
N ASP A 797 4.72 -48.37 -6.80
CA ASP A 797 5.34 -48.47 -5.47
C ASP A 797 6.78 -47.88 -5.43
N ASP A 798 7.07 -46.89 -6.29
CA ASP A 798 8.36 -46.20 -6.34
C ASP A 798 8.38 -45.02 -5.37
N ILE A 799 8.56 -45.37 -4.10
CA ILE A 799 8.49 -44.45 -2.99
C ILE A 799 9.69 -43.48 -2.92
N LYS A 800 10.81 -43.84 -3.57
CA LYS A 800 11.98 -42.97 -3.69
C LYS A 800 11.71 -41.83 -4.67
N CYS A 801 11.23 -42.14 -5.86
CA CYS A 801 10.87 -41.10 -6.84
C CYS A 801 9.67 -40.26 -6.37
N LEU A 802 8.75 -40.84 -5.58
CA LEU A 802 7.66 -40.07 -4.98
C LEU A 802 8.16 -38.98 -4.01
N ARG A 803 9.26 -39.21 -3.27
CA ARG A 803 9.87 -38.17 -2.41
C ARG A 803 10.43 -37.02 -3.24
N GLU A 804 11.00 -37.30 -4.40
CA GLU A 804 11.50 -36.26 -5.31
C GLU A 804 10.35 -35.41 -5.87
N VAL A 805 9.19 -36.04 -6.17
CA VAL A 805 7.97 -35.31 -6.56
C VAL A 805 7.45 -34.43 -5.42
N LEU A 806 7.44 -34.94 -4.18
CA LEU A 806 7.02 -34.18 -3.01
C LEU A 806 7.93 -32.98 -2.72
N ALA A 807 9.24 -33.13 -2.91
CA ALA A 807 10.19 -32.02 -2.81
C ALA A 807 9.86 -30.93 -3.84
N GLN A 808 9.58 -31.32 -5.08
CA GLN A 808 9.18 -30.37 -6.13
C GLN A 808 7.81 -29.74 -5.90
N LEU A 809 6.82 -30.49 -5.38
CA LEU A 809 5.52 -29.92 -5.02
C LEU A 809 5.67 -28.85 -3.93
N SER A 810 6.54 -29.09 -2.95
CA SER A 810 6.80 -28.15 -1.86
C SER A 810 7.39 -26.82 -2.36
N THR A 811 8.19 -26.82 -3.43
CA THR A 811 8.76 -25.60 -4.03
C THR A 811 7.77 -24.72 -4.80
N ILE A 812 6.60 -25.26 -5.18
CA ILE A 812 5.59 -24.51 -5.95
C ILE A 812 4.33 -24.20 -5.14
N GLN A 813 4.36 -24.43 -3.82
CA GLN A 813 3.25 -24.21 -2.90
C GLN A 813 3.22 -22.76 -2.40
N ILE A 814 2.05 -22.13 -2.45
CA ILE A 814 1.77 -20.77 -1.97
C ILE A 814 1.75 -20.77 -0.44
N GLY A 815 2.49 -19.83 0.18
CA GLY A 815 2.34 -19.51 1.61
C GLY A 815 2.65 -20.65 2.60
N GLY A 816 3.54 -21.59 2.26
CA GLY A 816 3.83 -22.75 3.10
C GLY A 816 4.51 -22.40 4.43
N GLY A 817 3.74 -22.14 5.50
CA GLY A 817 4.23 -22.14 6.87
C GLY A 817 4.76 -23.52 7.30
N ALA A 818 5.79 -23.56 8.14
CA ALA A 818 6.57 -24.72 8.64
C ALA A 818 7.12 -25.73 7.59
N GLU A 819 6.51 -25.82 6.41
CA GLU A 819 6.77 -26.80 5.35
C GLU A 819 7.78 -26.26 4.34
N GLN A 820 7.90 -24.93 4.17
CA GLN A 820 9.04 -24.32 3.47
C GLN A 820 10.39 -24.59 4.16
N ALA A 821 10.39 -25.01 5.43
CA ALA A 821 11.60 -25.30 6.20
C ALA A 821 12.47 -26.42 5.59
N MET A 822 11.96 -27.20 4.62
CA MET A 822 12.70 -28.30 4.02
C MET A 822 13.13 -28.12 2.56
N THR A 823 12.61 -27.16 1.80
CA THR A 823 12.98 -27.05 0.36
C THR A 823 13.09 -25.64 -0.24
N ASP A 824 12.64 -24.57 0.42
CA ASP A 824 12.95 -23.18 0.01
C ASP A 824 13.55 -22.42 1.20
N VAL A 825 14.74 -22.90 1.57
CA VAL A 825 15.49 -22.43 2.73
C VAL A 825 15.91 -21.00 2.46
N THR A 826 15.48 -20.09 3.33
CA THR A 826 16.08 -18.77 3.47
C THR A 826 17.59 -18.94 3.51
N ASN A 827 18.27 -18.57 2.42
CA ASN A 827 19.66 -18.94 2.18
C ASN A 827 20.60 -17.74 2.39
N ILE A 828 20.19 -16.86 3.29
CA ILE A 828 20.89 -15.68 3.72
C ILE A 828 20.86 -15.65 5.24
N ILE A 829 21.99 -15.31 5.86
CA ILE A 829 22.15 -15.27 7.31
C ILE A 829 22.42 -13.84 7.78
N THR A 830 22.08 -13.56 9.03
CA THR A 830 22.45 -12.29 9.70
C THR A 830 23.98 -12.09 9.64
N GLY A 831 24.42 -10.92 9.19
CA GLY A 831 25.84 -10.61 8.95
C GLY A 831 26.63 -10.18 10.18
#